data_AF-A0A0C3HK28-F1
#
_entry.id   AF-A0A0C3HK28-F1
#
_cell.length_a   1.000
_cell.length_b   1.000
_cell.length_c   1.000
_cell.angle_alpha   90.00
_cell.angle_beta   90.00
_cell.angle_gamma   90.00
#
_symmetry.space_group_name_H-M   'P 1'
#
loop_
_entity.id
_entity.type
_entity.pdbx_description
1 polymer ?
#
loop_
_entity_poly.entity_id
_entity_poly.type
_entity_poly.pdbx_seq_one_letter_code
_entity_poly.pdbx_strand_id
1 'polypeptide(L)'
;MKASRVFSPYASIILIGMRGSGKSTLAVILSTATGRRLVEADQYFQSVTGYSRHMFKKKHDIEEYRRHETRLMSDMLLEHREGCVIVCGPGSMGKGVQKLLKDYALTNPVIHIVRDALSIQRHLEGWSIEKVNHFLTLSGPLYRACSNLEFFNVSELKPENDSMTVGKSGVSQNSELSQRPSTATPFLALKRVQRDFLRFTAFVTGDTAALRRINASLPLSSLRIESRSYTYAVTVPLSTLLDKNLDIEDIASTADAVELRIDALDLPPAEIISESALDDKIARVVATLRRNILVPIIYHVVWEPSTQTGLETSSAYHLKDLYLSLVMLGLRLAPEFLTIDLSHNDSTLIQFVTLKGPTKIIGHFEFKFNNWENEECMGVYKRAMQLGCDMVRLSRPAATMEDNFAVQRFHHRISTLSEPHPAIIAFNSDSLGRLSCWSNPILTPVSHPSLQCHKKKHNPILTVRDAQSALFASFTLDPLKFYVFGANVMNSLSPAMHTAAYNAFGMPHQYTRYQSSSLRALANLVEDPNFGGSSINLPFKIEVITLLQSLSPHAQAIGAVNTVLPIRNVSEDGTVPGNLGTHLERNRAGPVKALHGDNTDWIGIFQCIRRGLSPANAVSPSSTGLVIGAGGMARAAIYSMIHLGVRNIFIQNRTLENAEKIAQHYNKQFVGGKETDIGRQEAKVHVIPSLNNSWPEDYKYPTMVVSCIPAHNTEGESATPFELPRSWLSSSTGGVVVELAHKPLKTPLVKQICTLSHLGWVAMDWLDVLPEQGFAQFELFTGRQAPRKLMREAVLNNAYPDEVANVRAKN
;
A
#
# COMPACT_ATOMS: atom_id res chain seq x y z
N MET A 1 -22.70 -27.96 0.41
CA MET A 1 -22.03 -26.96 -0.47
C MET A 1 -21.41 -25.90 0.43
N LYS A 2 -20.08 -25.82 0.54
CA LYS A 2 -19.42 -24.71 1.25
C LYS A 2 -19.41 -23.51 0.30
N ALA A 3 -19.96 -22.37 0.73
CA ALA A 3 -20.13 -21.19 -0.12
C ALA A 3 -18.76 -20.57 -0.48
N SER A 4 -18.65 -20.07 -1.71
CA SER A 4 -17.50 -19.28 -2.15
C SER A 4 -17.47 -17.95 -1.39
N ARG A 5 -16.28 -17.45 -1.04
CA ARG A 5 -16.09 -16.14 -0.37
C ARG A 5 -16.16 -14.99 -1.37
N VAL A 6 -17.24 -14.95 -2.14
CA VAL A 6 -17.55 -13.88 -3.09
C VAL A 6 -18.85 -13.24 -2.62
N PHE A 7 -18.77 -11.97 -2.24
CA PHE A 7 -19.88 -11.25 -1.62
C PHE A 7 -20.49 -10.25 -2.61
N SER A 8 -21.78 -9.94 -2.44
CA SER A 8 -22.40 -8.81 -3.14
C SER A 8 -21.67 -7.51 -2.78
N PRO A 9 -21.45 -6.57 -3.72
CA PRO A 9 -20.88 -5.25 -3.42
C PRO A 9 -21.67 -4.49 -2.34
N TYR A 10 -22.98 -4.74 -2.26
CA TYR A 10 -23.86 -4.12 -1.28
C TYR A 10 -23.99 -4.91 0.03
N ALA A 11 -23.42 -6.12 0.12
CA ALA A 11 -23.52 -6.97 1.31
C ALA A 11 -23.07 -6.24 2.58
N SER A 12 -23.88 -6.27 3.63
CA SER A 12 -23.53 -5.67 4.92
C SER A 12 -22.34 -6.40 5.56
N ILE A 13 -21.49 -5.62 6.24
CA ILE A 13 -20.26 -6.09 6.88
C ILE A 13 -20.48 -6.19 8.39
N ILE A 14 -20.22 -7.36 8.98
CA ILE A 14 -20.38 -7.59 10.42
C ILE A 14 -19.01 -7.58 11.10
N LEU A 15 -18.88 -6.81 12.19
CA LEU A 15 -17.71 -6.82 13.07
C LEU A 15 -18.05 -7.51 14.40
N ILE A 16 -17.33 -8.59 14.71
CA ILE A 16 -17.45 -9.35 15.97
C ILE A 16 -16.14 -9.33 16.74
N GLY A 17 -16.17 -9.61 18.04
CA GLY A 17 -14.97 -9.72 18.89
C GLY A 17 -15.14 -9.10 20.28
N MET A 18 -14.10 -9.19 21.10
CA MET A 18 -14.13 -8.74 22.51
C MET A 18 -14.28 -7.23 22.67
N ARG A 19 -14.89 -6.77 23.78
CA ARG A 19 -14.88 -5.34 24.15
C ARG A 19 -13.43 -4.84 24.28
N GLY A 20 -13.14 -3.64 23.79
CA GLY A 20 -11.77 -3.08 23.76
C GLY A 20 -10.95 -3.42 22.51
N SER A 21 -11.40 -4.35 21.65
CA SER A 21 -10.68 -4.66 20.40
C SER A 21 -10.73 -3.57 19.32
N GLY A 22 -11.52 -2.51 19.52
CA GLY A 22 -11.61 -1.36 18.60
C GLY A 22 -12.75 -1.42 17.57
N LYS A 23 -13.69 -2.36 17.70
CA LYS A 23 -14.80 -2.58 16.76
C LYS A 23 -15.58 -1.30 16.42
N SER A 24 -16.04 -0.55 17.43
CA SER A 24 -16.84 0.67 17.20
C SER A 24 -16.06 1.72 16.42
N THR A 25 -14.78 1.91 16.74
CA THR A 25 -13.90 2.85 16.01
C THR A 25 -13.73 2.42 14.55
N LEU A 26 -13.43 1.15 14.30
CA LEU A 26 -13.30 0.60 12.94
C LEU A 26 -14.61 0.68 12.15
N ALA A 27 -15.75 0.49 12.82
CA ALA A 27 -17.07 0.60 12.22
C ALA A 27 -17.37 2.02 11.76
N VAL A 28 -17.04 3.03 12.58
CA VAL A 28 -17.17 4.45 12.22
C VAL A 28 -16.26 4.79 11.04
N ILE A 29 -15.00 4.35 11.06
CA ILE A 29 -14.07 4.56 9.95
C ILE A 29 -14.65 4.01 8.64
N LEU A 30 -15.16 2.78 8.67
CA LEU A 30 -15.70 2.12 7.49
C LEU A 30 -17.02 2.77 7.01
N SER A 31 -17.93 3.07 7.93
CA SER A 31 -19.20 3.75 7.65
C SER A 31 -18.96 5.10 6.98
N THR A 32 -18.10 5.94 7.56
CA THR A 32 -17.77 7.27 7.00
C THR A 32 -17.08 7.17 5.63
N ALA A 33 -16.16 6.22 5.44
CA ALA A 33 -15.44 6.08 4.18
C ALA A 33 -16.28 5.49 3.04
N THR A 34 -17.26 4.64 3.35
CA THR A 34 -18.09 3.94 2.35
C THR A 34 -19.49 4.52 2.21
N GLY A 35 -19.91 5.41 3.10
CA GLY A 35 -21.29 5.92 3.16
C GLY A 35 -22.31 4.91 3.67
N ARG A 36 -21.87 3.74 4.18
CA ARG A 36 -22.75 2.70 4.72
C ARG A 36 -23.34 3.11 6.06
N ARG A 37 -24.59 2.71 6.33
CA ARG A 37 -25.26 3.00 7.60
C ARG A 37 -24.66 2.14 8.73
N LEU A 38 -24.33 2.77 9.85
CA LEU A 38 -23.86 2.09 11.05
C LEU A 38 -25.06 1.54 11.85
N VAL A 39 -24.99 0.26 12.25
CA VAL A 39 -25.98 -0.39 13.11
C VAL A 39 -25.27 -1.08 14.27
N GLU A 40 -25.65 -0.74 15.50
CA GLU A 40 -25.12 -1.41 16.70
C GLU A 40 -26.15 -2.39 17.26
N ALA A 41 -25.78 -3.67 17.41
CA ALA A 41 -26.69 -4.72 17.85
C ALA A 41 -27.24 -4.51 19.28
N ASP A 42 -26.51 -3.79 20.13
CA ASP A 42 -26.97 -3.45 21.47
C ASP A 42 -27.98 -2.29 21.45
N GLN A 43 -27.78 -1.30 20.57
CA GLN A 43 -28.73 -0.21 20.37
C GLN A 43 -30.02 -0.69 19.72
N TYR A 44 -29.93 -1.57 18.71
CA TYR A 44 -31.10 -2.19 18.07
C TYR A 44 -31.92 -3.02 19.07
N PHE A 45 -31.26 -3.79 19.94
CA PHE A 45 -31.95 -4.53 21.00
C PHE A 45 -32.72 -3.59 21.93
N GLN A 46 -32.09 -2.48 22.32
CA GLN A 46 -32.72 -1.49 23.19
C GLN A 46 -33.87 -0.74 22.52
N SER A 47 -33.75 -0.38 21.24
CA SER A 47 -34.81 0.32 20.52
C SER A 47 -36.06 -0.54 20.33
N VAL A 48 -35.90 -1.85 20.12
CA VAL A 48 -37.04 -2.77 19.94
C VAL A 48 -37.66 -3.20 21.27
N THR A 49 -36.85 -3.47 22.30
CA THR A 49 -37.37 -3.98 23.60
C THR A 49 -37.68 -2.88 24.62
N GLY A 50 -37.19 -1.65 24.42
CA GLY A 50 -37.22 -0.57 25.39
C GLY A 50 -36.23 -0.74 26.56
N TYR A 51 -35.50 -1.85 26.64
CA TYR A 51 -34.57 -2.16 27.73
C TYR A 51 -33.16 -2.46 27.20
N SER A 52 -32.13 -2.10 27.95
CA SER A 52 -30.77 -2.60 27.68
C SER A 52 -30.71 -4.11 27.95
N ARG A 53 -29.79 -4.83 27.29
CA ARG A 53 -29.61 -6.28 27.49
C ARG A 53 -29.39 -6.65 28.97
N HIS A 54 -28.67 -5.82 29.72
CA HIS A 54 -28.42 -6.02 31.15
C HIS A 54 -29.70 -5.92 31.99
N MET A 55 -30.53 -4.90 31.72
CA MET A 55 -31.81 -4.71 32.40
C MET A 55 -32.80 -5.81 32.02
N PHE A 56 -32.83 -6.22 30.76
CA PHE A 56 -33.68 -7.30 30.29
C PHE A 56 -33.34 -8.63 30.98
N LYS A 57 -32.04 -8.98 31.08
CA LYS A 57 -31.57 -10.18 31.80
C LYS A 57 -31.93 -10.20 33.29
N LYS A 58 -32.06 -9.04 33.93
CA LYS A 58 -32.47 -8.96 35.35
C LYS A 58 -33.98 -9.14 35.53
N LYS A 59 -34.77 -8.76 34.52
CA LYS A 59 -36.24 -8.73 34.59
C LYS A 59 -36.89 -10.01 34.06
N HIS A 60 -36.24 -10.69 33.12
CA HIS A 60 -36.75 -11.88 32.44
C HIS A 60 -35.88 -13.09 32.71
N ASP A 61 -36.46 -14.29 32.56
CA ASP A 61 -35.72 -15.53 32.69
C ASP A 61 -34.69 -15.71 31.55
N ILE A 62 -33.65 -16.51 31.82
CA ILE A 62 -32.52 -16.76 30.91
C ILE A 62 -33.01 -17.38 29.59
N GLU A 63 -34.01 -18.27 29.63
CA GLU A 63 -34.57 -18.89 28.43
C GLU A 63 -35.32 -17.88 27.56
N GLU A 64 -36.11 -17.01 28.18
CA GLU A 64 -36.83 -15.93 27.50
C GLU A 64 -35.84 -14.94 26.87
N TYR A 65 -34.80 -14.54 27.60
CA TYR A 65 -33.72 -13.70 27.08
C TYR A 65 -33.06 -14.33 25.84
N ARG A 66 -32.69 -15.62 25.89
CA ARG A 66 -32.03 -16.30 24.76
C ARG A 66 -32.92 -16.40 23.53
N ARG A 67 -34.23 -16.63 23.72
CA ARG A 67 -35.22 -16.69 22.65
C ARG A 67 -35.36 -15.33 21.97
N HIS A 68 -35.51 -14.26 22.76
CA HIS A 68 -35.58 -12.89 22.25
C HIS A 68 -34.28 -12.44 21.58
N GLU A 69 -33.12 -12.75 22.17
CA GLU A 69 -31.82 -12.45 21.60
C GLU A 69 -31.65 -13.07 20.21
N THR A 70 -31.99 -14.35 20.06
CA THR A 70 -31.85 -15.05 18.78
C THR A 70 -32.83 -14.51 17.74
N ARG A 71 -34.09 -14.25 18.13
CA ARG A 71 -35.11 -13.68 17.23
C ARG A 71 -34.73 -12.29 16.75
N LEU A 72 -34.42 -11.37 17.67
CA LEU A 72 -34.07 -9.98 17.33
C LEU A 72 -32.79 -9.90 16.50
N MET A 73 -31.82 -10.78 16.76
CA MET A 73 -30.63 -10.88 15.91
C MET A 73 -31.00 -11.33 14.50
N SER A 74 -31.88 -12.32 14.35
CA SER A 74 -32.36 -12.77 13.04
C SER A 74 -33.07 -11.63 12.29
N ASP A 75 -33.97 -10.92 12.96
CA ASP A 75 -34.73 -9.80 12.39
C ASP A 75 -33.76 -8.68 11.93
N MET A 76 -32.81 -8.30 12.78
CA MET A 76 -31.78 -7.29 12.45
C MET A 76 -30.93 -7.70 11.24
N LEU A 77 -30.48 -8.96 11.17
CA LEU A 77 -29.65 -9.45 10.07
C LEU A 77 -30.43 -9.50 8.75
N LEU A 78 -31.73 -9.79 8.79
CA LEU A 78 -32.60 -9.80 7.60
C LEU A 78 -32.93 -8.37 7.14
N GLU A 79 -33.30 -7.49 8.07
CA GLU A 79 -33.65 -6.09 7.79
C GLU A 79 -32.46 -5.28 7.26
N HIS A 80 -31.24 -5.63 7.68
CA HIS A 80 -30.02 -4.88 7.38
C HIS A 80 -29.01 -5.69 6.57
N ARG A 81 -29.51 -6.54 5.67
CA ARG A 81 -28.68 -7.43 4.86
C ARG A 81 -27.71 -6.71 3.92
N GLU A 82 -28.08 -5.50 3.48
CA GLU A 82 -27.32 -4.69 2.54
C GLU A 82 -27.06 -3.26 3.05
N GLY A 83 -26.00 -2.62 2.57
CA GLY A 83 -25.69 -1.21 2.77
C GLY A 83 -25.28 -0.82 4.20
N CYS A 84 -25.05 -1.78 5.10
CA CYS A 84 -24.81 -1.51 6.52
C CYS A 84 -23.43 -2.00 6.99
N VAL A 85 -22.94 -1.38 8.07
CA VAL A 85 -21.87 -1.91 8.92
C VAL A 85 -22.50 -2.26 10.27
N ILE A 86 -22.47 -3.53 10.64
CA ILE A 86 -23.15 -4.05 11.84
C ILE A 86 -22.09 -4.40 12.89
N VAL A 87 -22.22 -3.81 14.09
CA VAL A 87 -21.32 -4.09 15.22
C VAL A 87 -22.03 -4.98 16.23
N CYS A 88 -21.45 -6.16 16.49
CA CYS A 88 -21.96 -7.09 17.50
C CYS A 88 -21.15 -6.99 18.80
N GLY A 89 -21.84 -6.70 19.91
CA GLY A 89 -21.24 -6.69 21.24
C GLY A 89 -20.93 -8.11 21.75
N PRO A 90 -20.05 -8.26 22.76
CA PRO A 90 -19.74 -9.57 23.35
C PRO A 90 -20.97 -10.24 23.99
N GLY A 91 -21.94 -9.44 24.43
CA GLY A 91 -23.22 -9.91 24.97
C GLY A 91 -24.19 -10.47 23.93
N SER A 92 -23.80 -10.52 22.65
CA SER A 92 -24.64 -10.99 21.52
C SER A 92 -24.24 -12.39 21.00
N MET A 93 -23.39 -13.13 21.70
CA MET A 93 -22.82 -14.40 21.19
C MET A 93 -23.49 -15.66 21.78
N GLY A 94 -24.80 -15.63 22.05
CA GLY A 94 -25.55 -16.80 22.46
C GLY A 94 -25.50 -17.93 21.42
N LYS A 95 -25.69 -19.20 21.85
CA LYS A 95 -25.60 -20.38 20.95
C LYS A 95 -26.48 -20.27 19.69
N GLY A 96 -27.69 -19.70 19.82
CA GLY A 96 -28.58 -19.45 18.67
C GLY A 96 -28.01 -18.43 17.68
N VAL A 97 -27.45 -17.33 18.20
CA VAL A 97 -26.81 -16.29 17.37
C VAL A 97 -25.56 -16.80 16.67
N GLN A 98 -24.77 -17.67 17.33
CA GLN A 98 -23.60 -18.28 16.70
C GLN A 98 -23.96 -19.05 15.42
N LYS A 99 -25.09 -19.77 15.43
CA LYS A 99 -25.59 -20.45 14.22
C LYS A 99 -26.00 -19.46 13.14
N LEU A 100 -26.74 -18.41 13.50
CA LEU A 100 -27.15 -17.35 12.57
C LEU A 100 -25.94 -16.68 11.91
N LEU A 101 -24.90 -16.36 12.68
CA LEU A 101 -23.66 -15.75 12.15
C LEU A 101 -22.91 -16.69 11.23
N LYS A 102 -22.87 -18.00 11.51
CA LYS A 102 -22.29 -19.01 10.61
C LYS A 102 -23.02 -19.06 9.28
N ASP A 103 -24.34 -19.07 9.31
CA ASP A 103 -25.18 -19.10 8.11
C ASP A 103 -25.03 -17.79 7.32
N TYR A 104 -24.98 -16.65 8.03
CA TYR A 104 -24.76 -15.34 7.43
C TYR A 104 -23.37 -15.18 6.80
N ALA A 105 -22.34 -15.80 7.40
CA ALA A 105 -20.98 -15.83 6.87
C ALA A 105 -20.85 -16.57 5.52
N LEU A 106 -21.88 -17.29 5.08
CA LEU A 106 -21.92 -17.88 3.73
C LEU A 106 -22.19 -16.83 2.65
N THR A 107 -22.95 -15.78 2.96
CA THR A 107 -23.35 -14.75 1.97
C THR A 107 -22.74 -13.38 2.22
N ASN A 108 -22.23 -13.14 3.42
CA ASN A 108 -21.75 -11.84 3.85
C ASN A 108 -20.40 -11.93 4.59
N PRO A 109 -19.61 -10.85 4.57
CA PRO A 109 -18.37 -10.78 5.33
C PRO A 109 -18.64 -10.63 6.83
N VAL A 110 -18.13 -11.57 7.63
CA VAL A 110 -18.16 -11.55 9.09
C VAL A 110 -16.73 -11.55 9.60
N ILE A 111 -16.29 -10.39 10.08
CA ILE A 111 -14.89 -10.11 10.42
C ILE A 111 -14.71 -10.17 11.94
N HIS A 112 -13.85 -11.08 12.39
CA HIS A 112 -13.40 -11.15 13.77
C HIS A 112 -12.28 -10.12 14.01
N ILE A 113 -12.54 -9.14 14.88
CA ILE A 113 -11.57 -8.11 15.27
C ILE A 113 -10.80 -8.54 16.52
N VAL A 114 -9.53 -8.85 16.32
CA VAL A 114 -8.57 -9.27 17.36
C VAL A 114 -7.68 -8.10 17.75
N ARG A 115 -7.23 -8.06 19.01
CA ARG A 115 -6.29 -7.03 19.51
C ARG A 115 -5.43 -7.63 20.62
N ASP A 116 -4.25 -7.05 20.84
CA ASP A 116 -3.36 -7.48 21.91
C ASP A 116 -4.01 -7.34 23.30
N ALA A 117 -3.71 -8.31 24.17
CA ALA A 117 -4.31 -8.40 25.49
C ALA A 117 -3.99 -7.19 26.37
N LEU A 118 -2.78 -6.64 26.27
CA LEU A 118 -2.35 -5.44 27.01
C LEU A 118 -3.21 -4.22 26.63
N SER A 119 -3.51 -4.02 25.36
CA SER A 119 -4.32 -2.90 24.89
C SER A 119 -5.80 -3.09 25.20
N ILE A 120 -6.29 -4.33 25.21
CA ILE A 120 -7.64 -4.63 25.71
C ILE A 120 -7.71 -4.31 27.22
N GLN A 121 -6.71 -4.72 27.99
CA GLN A 121 -6.63 -4.47 29.43
C GLN A 121 -6.58 -2.97 29.76
N ARG A 122 -5.80 -2.17 29.02
CA ARG A 122 -5.78 -0.70 29.14
C ARG A 122 -7.15 -0.04 28.91
N HIS A 123 -8.04 -0.68 28.14
CA HIS A 123 -9.39 -0.18 27.87
C HIS A 123 -10.45 -0.74 28.84
N LEU A 124 -10.20 -1.88 29.45
CA LEU A 124 -11.08 -2.54 30.42
C LEU A 124 -10.57 -2.25 31.84
N GLU A 125 -10.92 -1.08 32.36
CA GLU A 125 -10.59 -0.69 33.74
C GLU A 125 -11.01 -1.81 34.74
N GLY A 126 -10.07 -2.25 35.57
CA GLY A 126 -10.28 -3.26 36.61
C GLY A 126 -10.05 -4.74 36.21
N TRP A 127 -9.65 -5.04 34.98
CA TRP A 127 -9.29 -6.41 34.56
C TRP A 127 -7.78 -6.67 34.65
N SER A 128 -7.37 -7.84 35.19
CA SER A 128 -5.97 -8.27 35.15
C SER A 128 -5.61 -8.83 33.78
N ILE A 129 -4.32 -8.78 33.42
CA ILE A 129 -3.83 -9.31 32.15
C ILE A 129 -4.10 -10.82 32.02
N GLU A 130 -3.99 -11.60 33.11
CA GLU A 130 -4.30 -13.04 33.06
C GLU A 130 -5.79 -13.28 32.79
N LYS A 131 -6.68 -12.49 33.39
CA LYS A 131 -8.12 -12.57 33.13
C LYS A 131 -8.46 -12.27 31.66
N VAL A 132 -7.80 -11.27 31.07
CA VAL A 132 -7.98 -10.94 29.65
C VAL A 132 -7.47 -12.08 28.76
N ASN A 133 -6.25 -12.58 29.01
CA ASN A 133 -5.69 -13.70 28.27
C ASN A 133 -6.57 -14.94 28.36
N HIS A 134 -7.02 -15.31 29.56
CA HIS A 134 -7.91 -16.44 29.77
C HIS A 134 -9.22 -16.30 28.98
N PHE A 135 -9.82 -15.10 28.97
CA PHE A 135 -11.03 -14.85 28.20
C PHE A 135 -10.78 -14.91 26.69
N LEU A 136 -9.65 -14.40 26.20
CA LEU A 136 -9.28 -14.49 24.78
C LEU A 136 -9.09 -15.95 24.36
N THR A 137 -8.41 -16.77 25.17
CA THR A 137 -8.24 -18.21 24.90
C THR A 137 -9.58 -18.95 24.81
N LEU A 138 -10.55 -18.62 25.66
CA LEU A 138 -11.87 -19.26 25.65
C LEU A 138 -12.77 -18.74 24.52
N SER A 139 -12.73 -17.44 24.24
CA SER A 139 -13.66 -16.80 23.29
C SER A 139 -13.16 -16.80 21.84
N GLY A 140 -11.85 -16.86 21.61
CA GLY A 140 -11.22 -16.89 20.28
C GLY A 140 -11.79 -17.97 19.36
N PRO A 141 -11.79 -19.26 19.77
CA PRO A 141 -12.36 -20.35 18.97
C PRO A 141 -13.85 -20.14 18.65
N LEU A 142 -14.62 -19.56 19.57
CA LEU A 142 -16.04 -19.26 19.36
C LEU A 142 -16.25 -18.20 18.29
N TYR A 143 -15.49 -17.10 18.34
CA TYR A 143 -15.56 -16.07 17.32
C TYR A 143 -15.07 -16.58 15.96
N ARG A 144 -13.98 -17.36 15.91
CA ARG A 144 -13.47 -17.97 14.68
C ARG A 144 -14.49 -18.89 14.03
N ALA A 145 -15.18 -19.70 14.83
CA ALA A 145 -16.24 -20.58 14.33
C ALA A 145 -17.41 -19.81 13.71
N CYS A 146 -17.66 -18.56 14.12
CA CYS A 146 -18.78 -17.74 13.65
C CYS A 146 -18.39 -16.68 12.59
N SER A 147 -17.12 -16.65 12.18
CA SER A 147 -16.60 -15.67 11.22
C SER A 147 -15.95 -16.37 10.03
N ASN A 148 -15.88 -15.67 8.90
CA ASN A 148 -15.15 -16.13 7.72
C ASN A 148 -13.83 -15.36 7.50
N LEU A 149 -13.66 -14.21 8.18
CA LEU A 149 -12.51 -13.32 8.05
C LEU A 149 -11.98 -12.91 9.43
N GLU A 150 -10.71 -12.54 9.49
CA GLU A 150 -10.04 -12.10 10.70
C GLU A 150 -9.17 -10.87 10.44
N PHE A 151 -9.26 -9.88 11.32
CA PHE A 151 -8.46 -8.66 11.27
C PHE A 151 -7.84 -8.38 12.63
N PHE A 152 -6.52 -8.36 12.69
CA PHE A 152 -5.79 -8.02 13.91
C PHE A 152 -5.53 -6.51 13.96
N ASN A 153 -6.16 -5.84 14.92
CA ASN A 153 -6.04 -4.41 15.14
C ASN A 153 -4.75 -4.09 15.91
N VAL A 154 -3.68 -3.78 15.17
CA VAL A 154 -2.38 -3.40 15.75
C VAL A 154 -2.51 -2.08 16.51
N SER A 155 -2.14 -2.10 17.77
CA SER A 155 -2.16 -0.92 18.64
C SER A 155 -1.04 0.05 18.30
N GLU A 156 -1.36 1.34 18.34
CA GLU A 156 -0.37 2.40 18.20
C GLU A 156 0.18 2.75 19.58
N LEU A 157 1.41 2.34 19.85
CA LEU A 157 2.14 2.82 21.00
C LEU A 157 2.50 4.28 20.71
N LYS A 158 2.10 5.20 21.60
CA LYS A 158 2.73 6.52 21.62
C LYS A 158 4.23 6.27 21.83
N PRO A 159 5.13 6.96 21.11
CA PRO A 159 6.53 6.96 21.52
C PRO A 159 6.54 7.47 22.96
N GLU A 160 6.83 6.58 23.91
CA GLU A 160 7.08 6.98 25.28
C GLU A 160 8.34 7.85 25.24
N ASN A 161 8.28 9.03 25.85
CA ASN A 161 9.48 9.82 26.11
C ASN A 161 10.45 8.90 26.85
N ASP A 162 11.62 8.64 26.27
CA ASP A 162 12.70 7.90 26.91
C ASP A 162 13.04 8.58 28.25
N SER A 163 12.48 8.04 29.33
CA SER A 163 12.90 8.32 30.68
C SER A 163 13.23 7.00 31.36
N MET A 164 14.55 6.81 31.57
CA MET A 164 15.18 5.96 32.58
C MET A 164 15.10 4.43 32.39
N THR A 165 16.15 3.84 31.80
CA THR A 165 17.13 3.01 32.54
C THR A 165 18.32 2.64 31.64
N VAL A 166 19.47 3.24 31.94
CA VAL A 166 20.74 3.06 31.22
C VAL A 166 21.35 1.70 31.60
N GLY A 167 21.40 0.78 30.64
CA GLY A 167 22.24 -0.42 30.65
C GLY A 167 23.30 -0.33 29.54
N LYS A 168 24.55 -0.09 29.93
CA LYS A 168 25.71 0.15 29.06
C LYS A 168 25.97 -1.00 28.07
N SER A 169 25.89 -0.73 26.77
CA SER A 169 26.84 -1.25 25.77
C SER A 169 26.79 -0.37 24.51
N GLY A 170 27.96 0.09 24.07
CA GLY A 170 28.12 1.31 23.30
C GLY A 170 27.91 1.18 21.79
N VAL A 171 27.04 2.03 21.27
CA VAL A 171 27.21 2.79 20.01
C VAL A 171 26.51 4.14 20.27
N SER A 172 27.26 5.24 20.15
CA SER A 172 26.82 6.61 20.45
C SER A 172 25.66 7.05 19.57
N GLN A 173 24.46 7.10 20.14
CA GLN A 173 23.34 7.89 19.63
C GLN A 173 23.55 9.35 20.02
N ASN A 174 23.84 10.21 19.04
CA ASN A 174 23.61 11.64 19.12
C ASN A 174 23.21 12.11 17.72
N SER A 175 21.90 12.18 17.43
CA SER A 175 21.38 12.81 16.22
C SER A 175 20.27 13.81 16.56
N GLU A 176 20.66 15.08 16.72
CA GLU A 176 19.74 16.22 16.71
C GLU A 176 19.04 16.40 15.33
N LEU A 177 19.46 15.65 14.30
CA LEU A 177 18.81 15.54 12.98
C LEU A 177 17.47 14.79 12.99
N SER A 178 17.14 14.08 14.08
CA SER A 178 15.85 13.42 14.27
C SER A 178 14.76 14.34 14.85
N GLN A 179 15.09 15.60 15.19
CA GLN A 179 14.18 16.57 15.80
C GLN A 179 13.55 17.56 14.81
N ARG A 180 13.14 17.11 13.61
CA ARG A 180 11.89 17.71 13.07
C ARG A 180 10.78 17.24 13.99
N PRO A 181 9.83 18.10 14.42
CA PRO A 181 8.71 17.64 15.22
C PRO A 181 7.85 16.72 14.34
N SER A 182 8.21 15.44 14.30
CA SER A 182 7.26 14.35 14.35
C SER A 182 6.71 14.29 15.78
N THR A 183 6.30 15.44 16.34
CA THR A 183 5.28 15.41 17.38
C THR A 183 4.09 14.79 16.68
N ALA A 184 3.87 13.51 16.93
CA ALA A 184 2.72 12.77 16.47
C ALA A 184 1.53 13.56 16.98
N THR A 185 1.02 14.45 16.13
CA THR A 185 -0.08 15.30 16.48
C THR A 185 -1.21 14.33 16.80
N PRO A 186 -1.85 14.40 17.98
CA PRO A 186 -2.69 13.31 18.50
C PRO A 186 -3.75 12.84 17.49
N PHE A 187 -4.17 13.77 16.62
CA PHE A 187 -5.13 13.54 15.55
C PHE A 187 -4.63 12.66 14.39
N LEU A 188 -3.33 12.47 14.18
CA LEU A 188 -2.79 11.61 13.11
C LEU A 188 -2.60 10.15 13.51
N ALA A 189 -2.78 9.80 14.78
CA ALA A 189 -2.62 8.43 15.28
C ALA A 189 -3.40 7.44 14.40
N LEU A 190 -4.74 7.55 14.33
CA LEU A 190 -5.58 6.57 13.64
C LEU A 190 -5.38 6.44 12.12
N LYS A 191 -4.52 7.23 11.47
CA LYS A 191 -4.35 7.21 10.02
C LYS A 191 -3.82 5.89 9.49
N ARG A 192 -2.86 5.28 10.18
CA ARG A 192 -2.31 4.00 9.72
C ARG A 192 -3.37 2.89 9.81
N VAL A 193 -4.20 2.89 10.87
CA VAL A 193 -5.29 1.91 11.06
C VAL A 193 -6.39 2.11 10.03
N GLN A 194 -6.73 3.36 9.76
CA GLN A 194 -7.72 3.71 8.75
C GLN A 194 -7.29 3.18 7.38
N ARG A 195 -6.05 3.44 6.96
CA ARG A 195 -5.53 2.96 5.67
C ARG A 195 -5.57 1.44 5.56
N ASP A 196 -5.02 0.76 6.56
CA ASP A 196 -4.93 -0.70 6.61
C ASP A 196 -6.31 -1.36 6.57
N PHE A 197 -7.22 -0.93 7.45
CA PHE A 197 -8.56 -1.51 7.55
C PHE A 197 -9.41 -1.23 6.29
N LEU A 198 -9.33 -0.03 5.72
CA LEU A 198 -10.05 0.29 4.48
C LEU A 198 -9.51 -0.51 3.28
N ARG A 199 -8.19 -0.72 3.20
CA ARG A 199 -7.59 -1.58 2.16
C ARG A 199 -8.01 -3.03 2.34
N PHE A 200 -7.97 -3.56 3.57
CA PHE A 200 -8.42 -4.91 3.88
C PHE A 200 -9.89 -5.12 3.52
N THR A 201 -10.78 -4.23 3.95
CA THR A 201 -12.22 -4.33 3.69
C THR A 201 -12.55 -4.22 2.21
N ALA A 202 -11.92 -3.30 1.48
CA ALA A 202 -12.08 -3.19 0.02
C ALA A 202 -11.57 -4.45 -0.70
N PHE A 203 -10.47 -5.05 -0.24
CA PHE A 203 -9.93 -6.29 -0.79
C PHE A 203 -10.88 -7.48 -0.58
N VAL A 204 -11.31 -7.73 0.67
CA VAL A 204 -12.17 -8.89 1.00
C VAL A 204 -13.58 -8.80 0.42
N THR A 205 -14.07 -7.59 0.13
CA THR A 205 -15.38 -7.37 -0.50
C THR A 205 -15.32 -7.31 -2.03
N GLY A 206 -14.12 -7.30 -2.62
CA GLY A 206 -13.95 -7.18 -4.06
C GLY A 206 -14.27 -5.78 -4.61
N ASP A 207 -14.25 -4.73 -3.77
CA ASP A 207 -14.48 -3.35 -4.19
C ASP A 207 -13.26 -2.78 -4.94
N THR A 208 -13.18 -3.13 -6.22
CA THR A 208 -12.10 -2.68 -7.12
C THR A 208 -12.04 -1.16 -7.26
N ALA A 209 -13.17 -0.45 -7.17
CA ALA A 209 -13.21 1.00 -7.26
C ALA A 209 -12.62 1.67 -6.01
N ALA A 210 -12.91 1.15 -4.81
CA ALA A 210 -12.26 1.60 -3.59
C ALA A 210 -10.76 1.31 -3.59
N LEU A 211 -10.34 0.11 -4.01
CA LEU A 211 -8.92 -0.23 -4.14
C LEU A 211 -8.19 0.69 -5.12
N ARG A 212 -8.78 0.95 -6.30
CA ARG A 212 -8.22 1.91 -7.27
C ARG A 212 -8.07 3.30 -6.69
N ARG A 213 -9.07 3.82 -5.94
CA ARG A 213 -8.96 5.13 -5.27
C ARG A 213 -7.88 5.17 -4.21
N ILE A 214 -7.76 4.12 -3.38
CA ILE A 214 -6.73 4.03 -2.33
C ILE A 214 -5.33 4.01 -2.95
N ASN A 215 -5.20 3.33 -4.09
CA ASN A 215 -3.95 3.09 -4.78
C ASN A 215 -3.66 4.05 -5.95
N ALA A 216 -4.56 4.98 -6.29
CA ALA A 216 -4.43 5.89 -7.44
C ALA A 216 -3.09 6.65 -7.47
N SER A 217 -2.57 6.96 -6.27
CA SER A 217 -1.27 7.61 -6.05
C SER A 217 -0.03 6.70 -6.22
N LEU A 218 -0.21 5.45 -6.63
CA LEU A 218 0.84 4.43 -6.77
C LEU A 218 0.85 3.92 -8.22
N PRO A 219 1.71 4.45 -9.10
CA PRO A 219 1.70 4.10 -10.53
C PRO A 219 1.67 2.59 -10.81
N LEU A 220 2.51 1.82 -10.10
CA LEU A 220 2.64 0.37 -10.32
C LEU A 220 1.48 -0.46 -9.77
N SER A 221 0.66 0.09 -8.89
CA SER A 221 -0.45 -0.63 -8.27
C SER A 221 -1.59 -0.97 -9.24
N SER A 222 -1.66 -0.24 -10.36
CA SER A 222 -2.63 -0.46 -11.44
C SER A 222 -2.29 -1.71 -12.27
N LEU A 223 -1.01 -2.10 -12.26
CA LEU A 223 -0.50 -3.25 -12.99
C LEU A 223 -0.51 -4.48 -12.12
N ARG A 224 -0.96 -5.60 -12.69
CA ARG A 224 -0.85 -6.90 -12.03
C ARG A 224 0.62 -7.28 -11.94
N ILE A 225 1.02 -7.89 -10.83
CA ILE A 225 2.41 -8.35 -10.66
C ILE A 225 2.76 -9.41 -11.70
N GLU A 226 1.81 -10.26 -12.06
CA GLU A 226 2.03 -11.33 -13.04
C GLU A 226 2.27 -10.80 -14.46
N SER A 227 1.87 -9.56 -14.77
CA SER A 227 2.12 -8.93 -16.06
C SER A 227 3.41 -8.11 -16.09
N ARG A 228 4.17 -8.06 -14.99
CA ARG A 228 5.41 -7.28 -14.87
C ARG A 228 6.61 -8.22 -14.99
N SER A 229 7.64 -7.78 -15.69
CA SER A 229 8.87 -8.56 -15.89
C SER A 229 9.87 -8.40 -14.74
N TYR A 230 10.56 -9.48 -14.44
CA TYR A 230 11.58 -9.64 -13.41
C TYR A 230 11.13 -9.26 -11.99
N THR A 231 9.91 -9.59 -11.56
CA THR A 231 9.43 -9.23 -10.21
C THR A 231 10.04 -10.09 -9.09
N TYR A 232 10.15 -9.54 -7.88
CA TYR A 232 10.83 -10.19 -6.75
C TYR A 232 9.96 -10.31 -5.50
N ALA A 233 10.05 -11.45 -4.80
CA ALA A 233 9.42 -11.67 -3.50
C ALA A 233 10.48 -11.84 -2.41
N VAL A 234 10.54 -10.93 -1.43
CA VAL A 234 11.48 -11.09 -0.32
C VAL A 234 10.93 -12.10 0.69
N THR A 235 11.65 -13.20 0.90
CA THR A 235 11.24 -14.26 1.82
C THR A 235 11.71 -13.95 3.24
N VAL A 236 10.77 -13.88 4.18
CA VAL A 236 11.00 -13.60 5.59
C VAL A 236 10.37 -14.73 6.44
N PRO A 237 11.18 -15.50 7.20
CA PRO A 237 10.66 -16.50 8.12
C PRO A 237 9.87 -15.88 9.28
N LEU A 238 8.81 -16.55 9.73
CA LEU A 238 7.99 -16.14 10.87
C LEU A 238 8.84 -16.09 12.14
N SER A 239 9.68 -17.09 12.38
CA SER A 239 10.62 -17.14 13.51
C SER A 239 11.46 -15.85 13.63
N THR A 240 11.98 -15.38 12.51
CA THR A 240 12.85 -14.19 12.47
C THR A 240 12.09 -12.90 12.83
N LEU A 241 10.82 -12.80 12.44
CA LEU A 241 9.96 -11.65 12.78
C LEU A 241 9.48 -11.65 14.23
N LEU A 242 9.49 -12.82 14.88
CA LEU A 242 9.18 -12.95 16.31
C LEU A 242 10.41 -12.64 17.18
N ASP A 243 11.60 -13.04 16.74
CA ASP A 243 12.84 -12.95 17.53
C ASP A 243 13.58 -11.62 17.39
N LYS A 244 13.49 -10.98 16.21
CA LYS A 244 14.29 -9.78 15.88
C LYS A 244 13.40 -8.58 15.63
N ASN A 245 13.83 -7.43 16.16
CA ASN A 245 13.31 -6.13 15.73
C ASN A 245 13.87 -5.79 14.34
N LEU A 246 13.18 -6.25 13.30
CA LEU A 246 13.50 -5.96 11.91
C LEU A 246 12.81 -4.68 11.44
N ASP A 247 13.50 -3.88 10.62
CA ASP A 247 12.88 -2.80 9.88
C ASP A 247 12.11 -3.36 8.68
N ILE A 248 10.81 -3.58 8.87
CA ILE A 248 9.90 -4.13 7.86
C ILE A 248 9.80 -3.23 6.63
N GLU A 249 9.85 -1.90 6.82
CA GLU A 249 9.76 -0.95 5.70
C GLU A 249 11.01 -1.05 4.81
N ASP A 250 12.18 -1.23 5.42
CA ASP A 250 13.44 -1.42 4.71
C ASP A 250 13.48 -2.75 3.93
N ILE A 251 13.09 -3.86 4.58
CA ILE A 251 13.05 -5.19 3.93
C ILE A 251 12.14 -5.19 2.70
N ALA A 252 10.98 -4.54 2.79
CA ALA A 252 10.03 -4.45 1.69
C ALA A 252 10.39 -3.38 0.64
N SER A 253 11.39 -2.52 0.89
CA SER A 253 11.64 -1.31 0.09
C SER A 253 12.07 -1.57 -1.35
N THR A 254 12.65 -2.75 -1.62
CA THR A 254 13.21 -3.11 -2.93
C THR A 254 12.50 -4.29 -3.59
N ALA A 255 11.55 -4.93 -2.91
CA ALA A 255 10.84 -6.11 -3.41
C ALA A 255 9.45 -5.72 -3.97
N ASP A 256 8.89 -6.57 -4.83
CA ASP A 256 7.54 -6.39 -5.38
C ASP A 256 6.46 -7.08 -4.54
N ALA A 257 6.87 -8.01 -3.68
CA ALA A 257 6.03 -8.71 -2.71
C ALA A 257 6.87 -9.10 -1.47
N VAL A 258 6.21 -9.30 -0.33
CA VAL A 258 6.82 -9.89 0.87
C VAL A 258 6.24 -11.27 1.09
N GLU A 259 7.09 -12.30 1.06
CA GLU A 259 6.70 -13.67 1.37
C GLU A 259 6.94 -13.96 2.85
N LEU A 260 5.86 -14.10 3.61
CA LEU A 260 5.90 -14.59 4.99
C LEU A 260 5.96 -16.12 4.96
N ARG A 261 7.14 -16.67 5.25
CA ARG A 261 7.37 -18.12 5.35
C ARG A 261 6.99 -18.58 6.76
N ILE A 262 5.91 -19.34 6.88
CA ILE A 262 5.43 -19.93 8.13
C ILE A 262 6.23 -21.19 8.42
N ASP A 263 7.37 -21.01 9.08
CA ASP A 263 8.29 -22.04 9.56
C ASP A 263 7.92 -22.51 10.98
N ALA A 264 6.63 -22.80 11.20
CA ALA A 264 6.10 -23.12 12.53
C ALA A 264 6.73 -24.36 13.18
N LEU A 265 7.28 -25.28 12.39
CA LEU A 265 7.95 -26.49 12.86
C LEU A 265 9.35 -26.22 13.45
N ASP A 266 9.95 -25.08 13.09
CA ASP A 266 11.27 -24.65 13.58
C ASP A 266 11.16 -23.83 14.87
N LEU A 267 9.93 -23.50 15.32
CA LEU A 267 9.70 -22.78 16.57
C LEU A 267 9.94 -23.69 17.78
N PRO A 268 10.55 -23.18 18.86
CA PRO A 268 10.77 -23.98 20.06
C PRO A 268 9.42 -24.45 20.66
N PRO A 269 9.33 -25.68 21.22
CA PRO A 269 8.08 -26.24 21.74
C PRO A 269 7.37 -25.36 22.79
N ALA A 270 8.15 -24.58 23.54
CA ALA A 270 7.66 -23.62 24.52
C ALA A 270 6.85 -22.46 23.91
N GLU A 271 6.93 -22.25 22.60
CA GLU A 271 6.14 -21.25 21.88
C GLU A 271 4.84 -21.79 21.26
N ILE A 272 4.71 -23.12 21.20
CA ILE A 272 3.54 -23.86 20.73
C ILE A 272 2.71 -24.31 21.95
N ILE A 273 2.36 -23.36 22.82
CA ILE A 273 1.62 -23.66 24.07
C ILE A 273 0.15 -24.01 23.77
N SER A 274 -0.41 -23.50 22.66
CA SER A 274 -1.70 -23.91 22.08
C SER A 274 -1.82 -23.42 20.62
N GLU A 275 -2.56 -24.14 19.76
CA GLU A 275 -2.84 -23.73 18.36
C GLU A 275 -3.41 -22.31 18.27
N SER A 276 -4.35 -21.96 19.18
CA SER A 276 -4.96 -20.63 19.20
C SER A 276 -3.97 -19.51 19.48
N ALA A 277 -2.87 -19.77 20.21
CA ALA A 277 -1.85 -18.77 20.51
C ALA A 277 -0.90 -18.55 19.33
N LEU A 278 -0.61 -19.60 18.55
CA LEU A 278 0.16 -19.47 17.31
C LEU A 278 -0.65 -18.69 16.26
N ASP A 279 -1.94 -18.97 16.12
CA ASP A 279 -2.84 -18.22 15.24
C ASP A 279 -2.78 -16.71 15.52
N ASP A 280 -2.86 -16.32 16.80
CA ASP A 280 -2.83 -14.92 17.23
C ASP A 280 -1.48 -14.27 16.92
N LYS A 281 -0.37 -14.99 17.11
CA LYS A 281 0.98 -14.53 16.74
C LYS A 281 1.08 -14.29 15.23
N ILE A 282 0.63 -15.24 14.41
CA ILE A 282 0.64 -15.14 12.94
C ILE A 282 -0.24 -13.97 12.48
N ALA A 283 -1.47 -13.87 13.00
CA ALA A 283 -2.40 -12.79 12.69
C ALA A 283 -1.79 -11.41 13.00
N ARG A 284 -1.09 -11.29 14.13
CA ARG A 284 -0.35 -10.08 14.52
C ARG A 284 0.80 -9.77 13.57
N VAL A 285 1.58 -10.76 13.14
CA VAL A 285 2.68 -10.55 12.18
C VAL A 285 2.13 -10.10 10.83
N VAL A 286 1.11 -10.79 10.29
CA VAL A 286 0.47 -10.41 9.03
C VAL A 286 -0.09 -8.98 9.08
N ALA A 287 -0.75 -8.60 10.18
CA ALA A 287 -1.24 -7.25 10.35
C ALA A 287 -0.11 -6.21 10.47
N THR A 288 0.98 -6.54 11.18
CA THR A 288 2.17 -5.68 11.26
C THR A 288 2.81 -5.49 9.88
N LEU A 289 2.92 -6.53 9.07
CA LEU A 289 3.40 -6.43 7.68
C LEU A 289 2.48 -5.50 6.87
N ARG A 290 1.18 -5.80 6.81
CA ARG A 290 0.18 -5.04 6.06
C ARG A 290 0.13 -3.56 6.45
N ARG A 291 0.37 -3.24 7.72
CA ARG A 291 0.40 -1.88 8.25
C ARG A 291 1.56 -1.05 7.70
N ASN A 292 2.72 -1.67 7.50
CA ASN A 292 3.99 -0.99 7.22
C ASN A 292 4.43 -1.10 5.75
N ILE A 293 3.96 -2.10 5.00
CA ILE A 293 4.34 -2.28 3.58
C ILE A 293 3.24 -1.80 2.61
N LEU A 294 3.64 -1.50 1.37
CA LEU A 294 2.69 -1.15 0.29
C LEU A 294 2.46 -2.29 -0.70
N VAL A 295 3.38 -3.26 -0.72
CA VAL A 295 3.35 -4.44 -1.59
C VAL A 295 2.47 -5.56 -1.06
N PRO A 296 2.01 -6.47 -1.92
CA PRO A 296 1.24 -7.63 -1.49
C PRO A 296 2.04 -8.58 -0.60
N ILE A 297 1.29 -9.31 0.24
CA ILE A 297 1.81 -10.38 1.09
C ILE A 297 1.59 -11.72 0.38
N ILE A 298 2.63 -12.54 0.32
CA ILE A 298 2.55 -13.96 -0.01
C ILE A 298 2.61 -14.74 1.30
N TYR A 299 1.51 -15.42 1.64
CA TYR A 299 1.45 -16.29 2.82
C TYR A 299 1.87 -17.69 2.42
N HIS A 300 3.08 -18.10 2.84
CA HIS A 300 3.66 -19.38 2.47
C HIS A 300 3.75 -20.33 3.68
N VAL A 301 2.93 -21.38 3.68
CA VAL A 301 3.02 -22.45 4.69
C VAL A 301 4.02 -23.48 4.22
N VAL A 302 5.09 -23.68 4.99
CA VAL A 302 6.13 -24.65 4.68
C VAL A 302 5.59 -26.05 4.93
N TRP A 303 5.75 -26.93 3.95
CA TRP A 303 5.51 -28.35 4.09
C TRP A 303 6.82 -29.09 3.83
N GLU A 304 7.49 -29.53 4.89
CA GLU A 304 8.67 -30.37 4.81
C GLU A 304 8.34 -31.70 5.50
N PRO A 305 8.10 -32.80 4.75
CA PRO A 305 8.00 -34.11 5.36
C PRO A 305 9.39 -34.44 5.92
N SER A 306 9.49 -34.37 7.24
CA SER A 306 10.71 -34.49 8.04
C SER A 306 11.78 -35.38 7.41
N THR A 307 12.95 -34.81 7.16
CA THR A 307 14.23 -35.53 6.94
C THR A 307 14.71 -36.25 8.20
N GLN A 308 13.95 -36.21 9.29
CA GLN A 308 14.15 -37.07 10.45
C GLN A 308 13.58 -38.47 10.14
N THR A 309 14.49 -39.33 9.70
CA THR A 309 14.34 -40.78 9.73
C THR A 309 13.77 -41.24 11.08
N GLY A 310 12.52 -41.74 11.10
CA GLY A 310 12.03 -42.59 12.20
C GLY A 310 10.84 -42.11 13.04
N LEU A 311 10.11 -41.05 12.67
CA LEU A 311 8.93 -40.62 13.45
C LEU A 311 7.66 -41.43 13.11
N GLU A 312 6.99 -41.89 14.17
CA GLU A 312 5.80 -42.74 14.16
C GLU A 312 4.63 -42.15 13.34
N THR A 313 3.80 -43.02 12.77
CA THR A 313 2.65 -42.69 11.91
C THR A 313 1.64 -41.72 12.53
N SER A 314 1.56 -41.64 13.87
CA SER A 314 0.71 -40.70 14.62
C SER A 314 1.13 -39.23 14.46
N SER A 315 2.43 -38.96 14.36
CA SER A 315 2.98 -37.60 14.20
C SER A 315 2.68 -37.00 12.81
N ALA A 316 2.62 -37.83 11.78
CA ALA A 316 2.36 -37.40 10.41
C ALA A 316 0.93 -36.86 10.21
N TYR A 317 -0.07 -37.45 10.90
CA TYR A 317 -1.45 -36.94 10.89
C TYR A 317 -1.54 -35.57 11.54
N HIS A 318 -0.88 -35.38 12.69
CA HIS A 318 -0.84 -34.08 13.38
C HIS A 318 -0.19 -32.98 12.53
N LEU A 319 0.90 -33.28 11.83
CA LEU A 319 1.57 -32.33 10.93
C LEU A 319 0.67 -31.92 9.77
N LYS A 320 -0.09 -32.87 9.22
CA LYS A 320 -1.07 -32.58 8.16
C LYS A 320 -2.19 -31.68 8.69
N ASP A 321 -2.77 -31.98 9.85
CA ASP A 321 -3.84 -31.17 10.43
C ASP A 321 -3.37 -29.75 10.76
N LEU A 322 -2.14 -29.60 11.26
CA LEU A 322 -1.51 -28.30 11.47
C LEU A 322 -1.31 -27.53 10.16
N TYR A 323 -0.84 -28.19 9.10
CA TYR A 323 -0.72 -27.55 7.78
C TYR A 323 -2.09 -27.04 7.30
N LEU A 324 -3.14 -27.87 7.40
CA LEU A 324 -4.48 -27.50 6.97
C LEU A 324 -5.04 -26.33 7.79
N SER A 325 -4.82 -26.32 9.11
CA SER A 325 -5.27 -25.23 9.98
C SER A 325 -4.57 -23.91 9.65
N LEU A 326 -3.25 -23.94 9.40
CA LEU A 326 -2.47 -22.77 9.03
C LEU A 326 -2.84 -22.21 7.65
N VAL A 327 -3.13 -23.06 6.67
CA VAL A 327 -3.65 -22.61 5.36
C VAL A 327 -5.03 -21.97 5.53
N MET A 328 -5.91 -22.56 6.33
CA MET A 328 -7.23 -21.99 6.63
C MET A 328 -7.13 -20.65 7.35
N LEU A 329 -6.19 -20.50 8.29
CA LEU A 329 -5.89 -19.22 8.93
C LEU A 329 -5.42 -18.19 7.89
N GLY A 330 -4.50 -18.56 7.00
CA GLY A 330 -4.05 -17.71 5.90
C GLY A 330 -5.22 -17.18 5.07
N LEU A 331 -6.15 -18.06 4.67
CA LEU A 331 -7.37 -17.66 3.96
C LEU A 331 -8.22 -16.66 4.77
N ARG A 332 -8.35 -16.84 6.10
CA ARG A 332 -9.12 -15.91 6.96
C ARG A 332 -8.47 -14.54 7.09
N LEU A 333 -7.14 -14.49 7.09
CA LEU A 333 -6.37 -13.25 7.13
C LEU A 333 -6.39 -12.51 5.79
N ALA A 334 -6.77 -13.19 4.70
CA ALA A 334 -6.89 -12.65 3.34
C ALA A 334 -5.64 -11.89 2.86
N PRO A 335 -4.48 -12.56 2.75
CA PRO A 335 -3.32 -12.03 2.02
C PRO A 335 -3.65 -11.92 0.53
N GLU A 336 -2.90 -11.11 -0.21
CA GLU A 336 -3.06 -11.04 -1.67
C GLU A 336 -2.73 -12.36 -2.37
N PHE A 337 -1.72 -13.09 -1.87
CA PHE A 337 -1.35 -14.43 -2.34
C PHE A 337 -1.21 -15.43 -1.20
N LEU A 338 -1.56 -16.68 -1.47
CA LEU A 338 -1.35 -17.80 -0.55
C LEU A 338 -0.85 -19.02 -1.32
N THR A 339 0.13 -19.73 -0.78
CA THR A 339 0.65 -20.96 -1.41
C THR A 339 -0.09 -22.20 -0.89
N ILE A 340 -0.36 -23.17 -1.77
CA ILE A 340 -0.79 -24.53 -1.39
C ILE A 340 0.21 -25.55 -1.92
N ASP A 341 0.52 -26.58 -1.14
CA ASP A 341 1.47 -27.62 -1.52
C ASP A 341 0.77 -28.68 -2.37
N LEU A 342 1.27 -28.89 -3.59
CA LEU A 342 0.67 -29.81 -4.55
C LEU A 342 0.90 -31.28 -4.20
N SER A 343 1.73 -31.64 -3.21
CA SER A 343 1.88 -33.03 -2.76
C SER A 343 0.63 -33.59 -2.07
N HIS A 344 -0.31 -32.72 -1.66
CA HIS A 344 -1.57 -33.12 -1.04
C HIS A 344 -2.63 -33.57 -2.05
N ASN A 345 -3.70 -34.21 -1.55
CA ASN A 345 -4.79 -34.74 -2.34
C ASN A 345 -5.71 -33.66 -2.92
N ASP A 346 -6.22 -33.90 -4.14
CA ASP A 346 -7.04 -32.97 -4.90
C ASP A 346 -8.29 -32.50 -4.13
N SER A 347 -8.95 -33.41 -3.39
CA SER A 347 -10.16 -33.07 -2.62
C SER A 347 -9.93 -31.98 -1.57
N THR A 348 -8.71 -31.88 -1.03
CA THR A 348 -8.34 -30.88 -0.04
C THR A 348 -7.93 -29.58 -0.72
N LEU A 349 -7.15 -29.67 -1.79
CA LEU A 349 -6.70 -28.52 -2.56
C LEU A 349 -7.89 -27.79 -3.20
N ILE A 350 -8.86 -28.51 -3.75
CA ILE A 350 -10.10 -27.95 -4.30
C ILE A 350 -10.89 -27.18 -3.21
N GLN A 351 -10.88 -27.65 -1.96
CA GLN A 351 -11.53 -26.92 -0.87
C GLN A 351 -10.87 -25.56 -0.62
N PHE A 352 -9.53 -25.49 -0.64
CA PHE A 352 -8.82 -24.22 -0.48
C PHE A 352 -9.09 -23.27 -1.65
N VAL A 353 -9.03 -23.76 -2.89
CA VAL A 353 -9.33 -22.96 -4.08
C VAL A 353 -10.77 -22.45 -4.06
N THR A 354 -11.73 -23.24 -3.58
CA THR A 354 -13.14 -22.81 -3.45
C THR A 354 -13.32 -21.73 -2.38
N LEU A 355 -12.54 -21.78 -1.30
CA LEU A 355 -12.62 -20.87 -0.16
C LEU A 355 -11.71 -19.64 -0.30
N LYS A 356 -10.94 -19.51 -1.38
CA LYS A 356 -9.90 -18.48 -1.56
C LYS A 356 -10.43 -17.04 -1.51
N GLY A 357 -11.67 -16.83 -1.94
CA GLY A 357 -12.23 -15.48 -2.09
C GLY A 357 -11.37 -14.65 -3.06
N PRO A 358 -10.95 -13.42 -2.68
CA PRO A 358 -10.08 -12.59 -3.52
C PRO A 358 -8.58 -12.95 -3.44
N THR A 359 -8.16 -13.81 -2.50
CA THR A 359 -6.77 -14.27 -2.39
C THR A 359 -6.40 -15.14 -3.59
N LYS A 360 -5.27 -14.83 -4.24
CA LYS A 360 -4.74 -15.67 -5.33
C LYS A 360 -3.97 -16.86 -4.78
N ILE A 361 -4.21 -18.03 -5.35
CA ILE A 361 -3.61 -19.29 -4.93
C ILE A 361 -2.41 -19.62 -5.83
N ILE A 362 -1.25 -19.80 -5.21
CA ILE A 362 -0.01 -20.27 -5.84
C ILE A 362 0.13 -21.77 -5.55
N GLY A 363 -0.04 -22.61 -6.57
CA GLY A 363 0.22 -24.05 -6.46
C GLY A 363 1.73 -24.30 -6.41
N HIS A 364 2.24 -24.71 -5.25
CA HIS A 364 3.66 -24.90 -5.01
C HIS A 364 4.06 -26.39 -5.03
N PHE A 365 5.18 -26.71 -5.66
CA PHE A 365 5.81 -28.01 -5.56
C PHE A 365 7.33 -27.89 -5.65
N GLU A 366 8.05 -28.63 -4.81
CA GLU A 366 9.51 -28.74 -4.86
C GLU A 366 9.93 -30.16 -5.27
N PHE A 367 10.67 -30.27 -6.37
CA PHE A 367 11.21 -31.55 -6.86
C PHE A 367 12.56 -31.85 -6.19
N LYS A 368 12.82 -33.13 -5.88
CA LYS A 368 14.11 -33.56 -5.30
C LYS A 368 15.17 -33.93 -6.35
N PHE A 369 14.80 -34.65 -7.41
CA PHE A 369 15.76 -35.23 -8.36
C PHE A 369 15.33 -35.17 -9.85
N ASN A 370 14.20 -34.54 -10.18
CA ASN A 370 13.63 -34.61 -11.53
C ASN A 370 14.26 -33.58 -12.48
N ASN A 371 14.41 -33.94 -13.76
CA ASN A 371 14.81 -33.02 -14.85
C ASN A 371 13.60 -32.16 -15.28
N TRP A 372 13.80 -30.86 -15.53
CA TRP A 372 12.77 -29.94 -16.06
C TRP A 372 12.15 -30.39 -17.39
N GLU A 373 12.86 -31.21 -18.15
CA GLU A 373 12.37 -31.75 -19.43
C GLU A 373 11.38 -32.91 -19.26
N ASN A 374 11.31 -33.50 -18.06
CA ASN A 374 10.43 -34.62 -17.77
C ASN A 374 8.95 -34.23 -17.87
N GLU A 375 8.13 -35.15 -18.40
CA GLU A 375 6.67 -34.99 -18.47
C GLU A 375 6.03 -34.88 -17.08
N GLU A 376 6.71 -35.34 -16.02
CA GLU A 376 6.25 -35.15 -14.64
C GLU A 376 6.15 -33.67 -14.24
N CYS A 377 7.13 -32.83 -14.63
CA CYS A 377 7.08 -31.39 -14.36
C CYS A 377 5.87 -30.74 -15.05
N MET A 378 5.60 -31.14 -16.30
CA MET A 378 4.43 -30.68 -17.04
C MET A 378 3.12 -31.23 -16.44
N GLY A 379 3.14 -32.47 -15.94
CA GLY A 379 2.01 -33.10 -15.26
C GLY A 379 1.60 -32.36 -13.98
N VAL A 380 2.57 -31.97 -13.15
CA VAL A 380 2.32 -31.16 -11.95
C VAL A 380 1.76 -29.79 -12.32
N TYR A 381 2.31 -29.13 -13.35
CA TYR A 381 1.79 -27.86 -13.84
C TYR A 381 0.35 -27.97 -14.35
N LYS A 382 0.05 -28.96 -15.20
CA LYS A 382 -1.32 -29.22 -15.71
C LYS A 382 -2.29 -29.56 -14.58
N ARG A 383 -1.86 -30.31 -13.57
CA ARG A 383 -2.66 -30.60 -12.39
C ARG A 383 -2.99 -29.34 -11.61
N ALA A 384 -2.02 -28.46 -11.36
CA ALA A 384 -2.26 -27.18 -10.70
C ALA A 384 -3.25 -26.30 -11.48
N MET A 385 -3.16 -26.29 -12.81
CA MET A 385 -4.10 -25.62 -13.70
C MET A 385 -5.52 -26.19 -13.58
N GLN A 386 -5.68 -27.53 -13.61
CA GLN A 386 -6.96 -28.20 -13.44
C GLN A 386 -7.60 -27.95 -12.07
N LEU A 387 -6.79 -27.82 -11.01
CA LEU A 387 -7.24 -27.48 -9.67
C LEU A 387 -7.75 -26.03 -9.55
N GLY A 388 -7.47 -25.16 -10.53
CA GLY A 388 -7.87 -23.75 -10.50
C GLY A 388 -6.91 -22.84 -9.72
N CYS A 389 -5.61 -23.19 -9.65
CA CYS A 389 -4.58 -22.30 -9.11
C CYS A 389 -4.42 -21.07 -10.01
N ASP A 390 -4.22 -19.90 -9.42
CA ASP A 390 -4.03 -18.64 -10.15
C ASP A 390 -2.60 -18.51 -10.69
N MET A 391 -1.63 -19.13 -9.99
CA MET A 391 -0.22 -19.21 -10.38
C MET A 391 0.37 -20.57 -9.97
N VAL A 392 1.52 -20.93 -10.54
CA VAL A 392 2.24 -22.17 -10.19
C VAL A 392 3.69 -21.85 -9.83
N ARG A 393 4.19 -22.39 -8.71
CA ARG A 393 5.58 -22.25 -8.26
C ARG A 393 6.27 -23.60 -8.17
N LEU A 394 7.17 -23.87 -9.11
CA LEU A 394 7.96 -25.09 -9.16
C LEU A 394 9.43 -24.78 -8.84
N SER A 395 10.04 -25.55 -7.96
CA SER A 395 11.47 -25.40 -7.65
C SER A 395 12.17 -26.74 -7.55
N ARG A 396 13.51 -26.75 -7.73
CA ARG A 396 14.35 -27.92 -7.50
C ARG A 396 15.80 -27.55 -7.21
N PRO A 397 16.61 -28.40 -6.57
CA PRO A 397 18.06 -28.20 -6.48
C PRO A 397 18.71 -28.30 -7.88
N ALA A 398 19.79 -27.54 -8.11
CA ALA A 398 20.57 -27.62 -9.34
C ALA A 398 21.81 -28.49 -9.12
N ALA A 399 21.97 -29.54 -9.93
CA ALA A 399 23.15 -30.39 -9.91
C ALA A 399 24.24 -29.90 -10.89
N THR A 400 23.82 -29.32 -12.01
CA THR A 400 24.70 -28.86 -13.11
C THR A 400 24.27 -27.49 -13.62
N MET A 401 25.15 -26.82 -14.39
CA MET A 401 24.78 -25.57 -15.07
C MET A 401 23.66 -25.77 -16.10
N GLU A 402 23.61 -26.95 -16.73
CA GLU A 402 22.60 -27.30 -17.74
C GLU A 402 21.17 -27.25 -17.18
N ASP A 403 21.01 -27.55 -15.89
CA ASP A 403 19.71 -27.46 -15.20
C ASP A 403 19.10 -26.06 -15.25
N ASN A 404 19.92 -25.01 -15.38
CA ASN A 404 19.45 -23.64 -15.51
C ASN A 404 18.99 -23.29 -16.93
N PHE A 405 19.52 -23.95 -17.96
CA PHE A 405 19.00 -23.81 -19.32
C PHE A 405 17.75 -24.67 -19.52
N ALA A 406 17.68 -25.84 -18.87
CA ALA A 406 16.51 -26.70 -18.91
C ALA A 406 15.26 -26.03 -18.33
N VAL A 407 15.37 -25.28 -17.21
CA VAL A 407 14.22 -24.51 -16.68
C VAL A 407 13.77 -23.38 -17.60
N GLN A 408 14.70 -22.74 -18.31
CA GLN A 408 14.36 -21.71 -19.30
C GLN A 408 13.61 -22.29 -20.50
N ARG A 409 14.02 -23.48 -20.97
CA ARG A 409 13.26 -24.23 -21.98
C ARG A 409 11.86 -24.61 -21.48
N PHE A 410 11.73 -24.96 -20.20
CA PHE A 410 10.43 -25.24 -19.59
C PHE A 410 9.53 -24.00 -19.51
N HIS A 411 10.07 -22.83 -19.14
CA HIS A 411 9.36 -21.55 -19.24
C HIS A 411 8.83 -21.30 -20.65
N HIS A 412 9.67 -21.53 -21.67
CA HIS A 412 9.28 -21.35 -23.08
C HIS A 412 8.16 -22.33 -23.49
N ARG A 413 8.25 -23.60 -23.10
CA ARG A 413 7.18 -24.61 -23.33
C ARG A 413 5.84 -24.19 -22.74
N ILE A 414 5.84 -23.54 -21.57
CA ILE A 414 4.61 -23.04 -20.95
C ILE A 414 4.10 -21.80 -21.68
N SER A 415 4.96 -20.84 -22.02
CA SER A 415 4.56 -19.62 -22.73
C SER A 415 3.98 -19.86 -24.14
N THR A 416 4.25 -21.03 -24.72
CA THR A 416 3.78 -21.43 -26.06
C THR A 416 2.48 -22.23 -26.03
N LEU A 417 1.91 -22.48 -24.84
CA LEU A 417 0.61 -23.13 -24.72
C LEU A 417 -0.49 -22.23 -25.30
N SER A 418 -1.40 -22.83 -26.07
CA SER A 418 -2.46 -22.12 -26.78
C SER A 418 -3.64 -21.68 -25.91
N GLU A 419 -3.82 -22.29 -24.74
CA GLU A 419 -4.93 -21.99 -23.82
C GLU A 419 -4.49 -21.01 -22.74
N PRO A 420 -5.39 -20.13 -22.22
CA PRO A 420 -5.09 -19.29 -21.08
C PRO A 420 -4.61 -20.14 -19.90
N HIS A 421 -3.38 -19.89 -19.47
CA HIS A 421 -2.70 -20.73 -18.49
C HIS A 421 -2.17 -19.86 -17.32
N PRO A 422 -2.08 -20.41 -16.10
CA PRO A 422 -1.55 -19.68 -14.96
C PRO A 422 -0.09 -19.29 -15.16
N ALA A 423 0.29 -18.12 -14.65
CA ALA A 423 1.70 -17.68 -14.67
C ALA A 423 2.58 -18.64 -13.86
N ILE A 424 3.81 -18.88 -14.32
CA ILE A 424 4.74 -19.80 -13.67
C ILE A 424 5.93 -19.07 -13.03
N ILE A 425 6.28 -19.51 -11.84
CA ILE A 425 7.51 -19.23 -11.11
C ILE A 425 8.31 -20.53 -11.13
N ALA A 426 9.39 -20.61 -11.91
CA ALA A 426 10.20 -21.82 -12.01
C ALA A 426 11.69 -21.48 -11.95
N PHE A 427 12.37 -22.03 -10.94
CA PHE A 427 13.78 -21.74 -10.67
C PHE A 427 14.44 -22.89 -9.90
N ASN A 428 15.77 -22.89 -9.86
CA ASN A 428 16.57 -23.82 -9.11
C ASN A 428 17.06 -23.18 -7.78
N SER A 429 16.89 -23.85 -6.64
CA SER A 429 17.04 -23.26 -5.29
C SER A 429 18.48 -23.18 -4.74
N ASP A 430 19.41 -23.96 -5.28
CA ASP A 430 20.80 -24.05 -4.79
C ASP A 430 21.73 -22.95 -5.32
N SER A 431 22.98 -22.91 -4.82
CA SER A 431 24.01 -21.96 -5.26
C SER A 431 24.33 -22.03 -6.76
N LEU A 432 24.31 -23.23 -7.35
CA LEU A 432 24.42 -23.44 -8.81
C LEU A 432 23.16 -22.99 -9.55
N GLY A 433 22.03 -22.89 -8.86
CA GLY A 433 20.73 -22.50 -9.39
C GLY A 433 20.56 -20.99 -9.60
N ARG A 434 21.48 -20.16 -9.09
CA ARG A 434 21.38 -18.69 -9.12
C ARG A 434 21.13 -18.12 -10.52
N LEU A 435 21.63 -18.78 -11.58
CA LEU A 435 21.39 -18.36 -12.96
C LEU A 435 19.90 -18.38 -13.31
N SER A 436 19.20 -19.46 -12.94
CA SER A 436 17.76 -19.56 -13.14
C SER A 436 16.96 -18.56 -12.29
N CYS A 437 17.45 -18.22 -11.09
CA CYS A 437 16.76 -17.27 -10.22
C CYS A 437 16.72 -15.86 -10.80
N TRP A 438 17.86 -15.30 -11.24
CA TRP A 438 17.86 -13.93 -11.77
C TRP A 438 17.15 -13.82 -13.13
N SER A 439 17.15 -14.91 -13.91
CA SER A 439 16.47 -14.98 -15.21
C SER A 439 14.99 -15.33 -15.11
N ASN A 440 14.50 -15.81 -13.95
CA ASN A 440 13.07 -16.04 -13.72
C ASN A 440 12.29 -14.70 -13.76
N PRO A 441 11.19 -14.62 -14.53
CA PRO A 441 10.54 -13.34 -14.81
C PRO A 441 9.56 -12.88 -13.73
N ILE A 442 9.00 -13.78 -12.92
CA ILE A 442 7.88 -13.42 -12.03
C ILE A 442 8.15 -13.92 -10.62
N LEU A 443 7.99 -13.03 -9.63
CA LEU A 443 8.04 -13.32 -8.20
C LEU A 443 9.21 -14.23 -7.78
N THR A 444 10.41 -13.95 -8.31
CA THR A 444 11.62 -14.67 -7.90
C THR A 444 11.84 -14.50 -6.39
N PRO A 445 11.97 -15.59 -5.63
CA PRO A 445 12.30 -15.51 -4.21
C PRO A 445 13.69 -14.93 -4.00
N VAL A 446 13.78 -13.90 -3.17
CA VAL A 446 15.03 -13.20 -2.84
C VAL A 446 15.17 -13.02 -1.35
N SER A 447 16.40 -12.77 -0.91
CA SER A 447 16.73 -12.43 0.47
C SER A 447 17.03 -10.93 0.59
N HIS A 448 17.13 -10.45 1.83
CA HIS A 448 17.51 -9.09 2.15
C HIS A 448 18.79 -9.09 2.99
N PRO A 449 19.73 -8.14 2.83
CA PRO A 449 20.98 -8.10 3.61
C PRO A 449 20.79 -8.22 5.12
N SER A 450 19.73 -7.63 5.69
CA SER A 450 19.42 -7.72 7.12
C SER A 450 19.01 -9.13 7.60
N LEU A 451 18.58 -9.99 6.67
CA LEU A 451 18.19 -11.38 6.94
C LEU A 451 19.34 -12.36 6.72
N GLN A 452 20.39 -11.96 5.99
CA GLN A 452 21.52 -12.83 5.69
C GLN A 452 22.39 -13.00 6.95
N CYS A 453 22.60 -14.26 7.36
CA CYS A 453 23.54 -14.55 8.44
C CYS A 453 24.97 -14.38 7.91
N HIS A 454 25.73 -13.42 8.46
CA HIS A 454 27.14 -13.17 8.13
C HIS A 454 28.07 -14.38 8.31
N LYS A 455 27.59 -15.49 8.88
CA LYS A 455 28.37 -16.72 9.14
C LYS A 455 28.56 -17.61 7.90
N LYS A 456 27.76 -17.48 6.83
CA LYS A 456 27.92 -18.27 5.59
C LYS A 456 28.60 -17.42 4.51
N LYS A 457 29.80 -17.80 4.05
CA LYS A 457 30.56 -17.10 3.00
C LYS A 457 29.81 -17.00 1.65
N HIS A 458 28.89 -17.93 1.37
CA HIS A 458 28.04 -17.91 0.18
C HIS A 458 26.59 -18.21 0.56
N ASN A 459 25.70 -17.23 0.40
CA ASN A 459 24.26 -17.43 0.52
C ASN A 459 23.71 -17.88 -0.85
N PRO A 460 23.02 -19.04 -0.96
CA PRO A 460 22.44 -19.48 -2.23
C PRO A 460 21.37 -18.51 -2.75
N ILE A 461 20.66 -17.82 -1.85
CA ILE A 461 19.56 -16.92 -2.21
C ILE A 461 20.10 -15.53 -2.59
N LEU A 462 19.71 -15.04 -3.77
CA LEU A 462 20.07 -13.71 -4.29
C LEU A 462 19.38 -12.59 -3.50
N THR A 463 20.00 -11.42 -3.42
CA THR A 463 19.28 -10.17 -3.13
C THR A 463 18.68 -9.59 -4.41
N VAL A 464 17.74 -8.65 -4.29
CA VAL A 464 17.23 -7.88 -5.44
C VAL A 464 18.37 -7.21 -6.19
N ARG A 465 19.32 -6.62 -5.45
CA ARG A 465 20.50 -5.95 -6.03
C ARG A 465 21.35 -6.91 -6.84
N ASP A 466 21.59 -8.13 -6.35
CA ASP A 466 22.38 -9.14 -7.06
C ASP A 466 21.67 -9.56 -8.37
N ALA A 467 20.36 -9.82 -8.30
CA ALA A 467 19.57 -10.25 -9.44
C ALA A 467 19.48 -9.17 -10.53
N GLN A 468 19.25 -7.91 -10.14
CA GLN A 468 19.24 -6.78 -11.06
C GLN A 468 20.63 -6.53 -11.66
N SER A 469 21.69 -6.52 -10.86
CA SER A 469 23.06 -6.35 -11.37
C SER A 469 23.41 -7.44 -12.40
N ALA A 470 22.98 -8.68 -12.19
CA ALA A 470 23.15 -9.78 -13.14
C ALA A 470 22.36 -9.56 -14.45
N LEU A 471 21.15 -9.01 -14.39
CA LEU A 471 20.36 -8.67 -15.58
C LEU A 471 21.04 -7.60 -16.46
N PHE A 472 21.65 -6.58 -15.86
CA PHE A 472 22.42 -5.58 -16.61
C PHE A 472 23.75 -6.14 -17.11
N ALA A 473 24.46 -6.92 -16.28
CA ALA A 473 25.74 -7.53 -16.65
C ALA A 473 25.60 -8.59 -17.77
N SER A 474 24.43 -9.21 -17.90
CA SER A 474 24.09 -10.16 -18.97
C SER A 474 23.58 -9.48 -20.25
N PHE A 475 23.52 -8.15 -20.31
CA PHE A 475 22.94 -7.38 -21.43
C PHE A 475 21.45 -7.71 -21.67
N THR A 476 20.79 -8.28 -20.65
CA THR A 476 19.34 -8.48 -20.67
C THR A 476 18.60 -7.18 -20.44
N LEU A 477 19.21 -6.22 -19.73
CA LEU A 477 18.71 -4.85 -19.55
C LEU A 477 19.84 -3.86 -19.84
N ASP A 478 19.49 -2.66 -20.28
CA ASP A 478 20.43 -1.65 -20.76
C ASP A 478 20.57 -0.46 -19.79
N PRO A 479 21.79 0.06 -19.55
CA PRO A 479 21.98 1.33 -18.85
C PRO A 479 21.27 2.47 -19.60
N LEU A 480 20.56 3.32 -18.86
CA LEU A 480 19.75 4.42 -19.40
C LEU A 480 20.15 5.74 -18.75
N LYS A 481 19.89 6.84 -19.46
CA LYS A 481 20.13 8.21 -19.03
C LYS A 481 18.81 8.92 -18.76
N PHE A 482 18.69 9.43 -17.54
CA PHE A 482 17.54 10.19 -17.06
C PHE A 482 17.95 11.62 -16.76
N TYR A 483 17.01 12.55 -16.91
CA TYR A 483 17.28 13.97 -16.79
C TYR A 483 16.28 14.68 -15.88
N VAL A 484 16.70 15.77 -15.25
CA VAL A 484 15.80 16.85 -14.82
C VAL A 484 16.02 18.03 -15.75
N PHE A 485 14.99 18.39 -16.52
CA PHE A 485 15.01 19.39 -17.56
C PHE A 485 14.24 20.65 -17.15
N GLY A 486 14.83 21.83 -17.31
CA GLY A 486 14.17 23.10 -17.00
C GLY A 486 15.10 24.29 -17.10
N ALA A 487 14.55 25.50 -16.91
CA ALA A 487 15.35 26.73 -16.99
C ALA A 487 16.23 26.96 -15.75
N ASN A 488 15.81 26.47 -14.58
CA ASN A 488 16.57 26.58 -13.34
C ASN A 488 16.53 25.23 -12.58
N VAL A 489 17.53 24.38 -12.85
CA VAL A 489 17.59 23.01 -12.30
C VAL A 489 18.92 22.67 -11.64
N MET A 490 19.88 23.60 -11.62
CA MET A 490 21.22 23.36 -11.03
C MET A 490 21.15 22.91 -9.57
N ASN A 491 20.23 23.47 -8.80
CA ASN A 491 20.02 23.14 -7.39
C ASN A 491 18.99 22.02 -7.16
N SER A 492 18.55 21.32 -8.21
CA SER A 492 17.60 20.22 -8.06
C SER A 492 18.20 19.08 -7.24
N LEU A 493 17.41 18.54 -6.31
CA LEU A 493 17.74 17.38 -5.47
C LEU A 493 17.34 16.04 -6.12
N SER A 494 16.59 16.07 -7.24
CA SER A 494 16.17 14.85 -7.95
C SER A 494 17.35 13.92 -8.32
N PRO A 495 18.51 14.42 -8.80
CA PRO A 495 19.63 13.54 -9.12
C PRO A 495 20.14 12.74 -7.93
N ALA A 496 20.27 13.34 -6.74
CA ALA A 496 20.73 12.63 -5.54
C ALA A 496 19.72 11.54 -5.13
N MET A 497 18.44 11.88 -5.17
CA MET A 497 17.33 10.99 -4.84
C MET A 497 17.25 9.76 -5.77
N HIS A 498 17.25 9.98 -7.09
CA HIS A 498 17.15 8.90 -8.07
C HIS A 498 18.42 8.05 -8.12
N THR A 499 19.60 8.66 -8.01
CA THR A 499 20.88 7.93 -8.00
C THR A 499 20.98 7.00 -6.80
N ALA A 500 20.54 7.44 -5.61
CA ALA A 500 20.49 6.59 -4.42
C ALA A 500 19.61 5.35 -4.65
N ALA A 501 18.44 5.52 -5.27
CA ALA A 501 17.54 4.42 -5.59
C ALA A 501 18.12 3.48 -6.65
N TYR A 502 18.70 3.99 -7.74
CA TYR A 502 19.35 3.15 -8.76
C TYR A 502 20.48 2.30 -8.15
N ASN A 503 21.30 2.89 -7.28
CA ASN A 503 22.38 2.17 -6.60
C ASN A 503 21.86 1.07 -5.66
N ALA A 504 20.75 1.30 -4.96
CA ALA A 504 20.13 0.31 -4.07
C ALA A 504 19.63 -0.92 -4.84
N PHE A 505 19.08 -0.70 -6.04
CA PHE A 505 18.66 -1.78 -6.94
C PHE A 505 19.82 -2.39 -7.74
N GLY A 506 21.02 -1.81 -7.76
CA GLY A 506 22.12 -2.27 -8.61
C GLY A 506 21.92 -1.93 -10.09
N MET A 507 21.15 -0.88 -10.39
CA MET A 507 20.93 -0.38 -11.75
C MET A 507 22.05 0.59 -12.15
N PRO A 508 22.72 0.41 -13.31
CA PRO A 508 23.76 1.31 -13.80
C PRO A 508 23.20 2.57 -14.50
N HIS A 509 21.98 2.99 -14.15
CA HIS A 509 21.36 4.17 -14.73
C HIS A 509 22.03 5.47 -14.25
N GLN A 510 21.95 6.52 -15.07
CA GLN A 510 22.46 7.84 -14.73
C GLN A 510 21.31 8.84 -14.63
N TYR A 511 21.29 9.68 -13.60
CA TYR A 511 20.34 10.79 -13.48
C TYR A 511 21.10 12.12 -13.44
N THR A 512 20.89 13.00 -14.42
CA THR A 512 21.66 14.25 -14.56
C THR A 512 20.77 15.48 -14.66
N ARG A 513 21.36 16.65 -14.41
CA ARG A 513 20.69 17.95 -14.55
C ARG A 513 20.91 18.43 -15.97
N TYR A 514 19.85 18.91 -16.62
CA TYR A 514 19.95 19.52 -17.94
C TYR A 514 19.24 20.88 -17.93
N GLN A 515 20.03 21.95 -17.80
CA GLN A 515 19.51 23.30 -17.79
C GLN A 515 19.44 23.87 -19.21
N SER A 516 18.26 24.35 -19.61
CA SER A 516 18.05 24.98 -20.91
C SER A 516 16.99 26.07 -20.82
N SER A 517 17.19 27.15 -21.57
CA SER A 517 16.17 28.19 -21.77
C SER A 517 15.16 27.84 -22.86
N SER A 518 15.39 26.78 -23.64
CA SER A 518 14.50 26.35 -24.73
C SER A 518 14.17 24.87 -24.64
N LEU A 519 12.89 24.55 -24.86
CA LEU A 519 12.39 23.17 -24.93
C LEU A 519 13.03 22.36 -26.06
N ARG A 520 13.54 23.01 -27.13
CA ARG A 520 14.19 22.31 -28.26
C ARG A 520 15.34 21.41 -27.84
N ALA A 521 16.07 21.77 -26.79
CA ALA A 521 17.17 20.96 -26.30
C ALA A 521 16.71 19.58 -25.75
N LEU A 522 15.44 19.45 -25.36
CA LEU A 522 14.86 18.15 -24.98
C LEU A 522 14.78 17.21 -26.19
N ALA A 523 14.51 17.71 -27.40
CA ALA A 523 14.44 16.90 -28.61
C ALA A 523 15.80 16.24 -28.90
N ASN A 524 16.90 16.97 -28.72
CA ASN A 524 18.26 16.43 -28.88
C ASN A 524 18.57 15.31 -27.89
N LEU A 525 18.02 15.37 -26.66
CA LEU A 525 18.20 14.29 -25.67
C LEU A 525 17.44 13.03 -26.07
N VAL A 526 16.31 13.17 -26.74
CA VAL A 526 15.45 12.06 -27.18
C VAL A 526 16.06 11.29 -28.34
N GLU A 527 16.98 11.89 -29.10
CA GLU A 527 17.75 11.21 -30.16
C GLU A 527 18.72 10.16 -29.61
N ASP A 528 19.14 10.25 -28.35
CA ASP A 528 20.00 9.25 -27.71
C ASP A 528 19.20 7.94 -27.49
N PRO A 529 19.65 6.79 -28.05
CA PRO A 529 18.99 5.51 -27.84
C PRO A 529 18.88 5.11 -26.36
N ASN A 530 19.77 5.65 -25.51
CA ASN A 530 19.81 5.38 -24.08
C ASN A 530 18.99 6.39 -23.27
N PHE A 531 18.25 7.31 -23.91
CA PHE A 531 17.29 8.17 -23.21
C PHE A 531 16.25 7.31 -22.50
N GLY A 532 16.22 7.39 -21.16
CA GLY A 532 15.30 6.63 -20.30
C GLY A 532 14.07 7.43 -19.85
N GLY A 533 14.14 8.76 -19.90
CA GLY A 533 13.07 9.65 -19.49
C GLY A 533 13.57 10.96 -18.89
N SER A 534 12.66 11.90 -18.66
CA SER A 534 13.01 13.21 -18.11
C SER A 534 11.91 13.75 -17.21
N SER A 535 12.31 14.29 -16.06
CA SER A 535 11.44 15.12 -15.22
C SER A 535 11.47 16.56 -15.72
N ILE A 536 10.30 17.12 -16.00
CA ILE A 536 10.15 18.47 -16.56
C ILE A 536 9.85 19.45 -15.44
N ASN A 537 10.70 20.46 -15.29
CA ASN A 537 10.53 21.55 -14.36
C ASN A 537 10.06 22.84 -15.08
N LEU A 538 9.81 23.89 -14.32
CA LEU A 538 9.45 25.21 -14.85
C LEU A 538 10.50 25.71 -15.88
N PRO A 539 10.08 26.43 -16.93
CA PRO A 539 8.69 26.81 -17.27
C PRO A 539 7.96 25.80 -18.18
N PHE A 540 8.56 24.66 -18.53
CA PHE A 540 8.15 23.86 -19.69
C PHE A 540 7.01 22.86 -19.46
N LYS A 541 6.42 22.79 -18.26
CA LYS A 541 5.40 21.77 -17.92
C LYS A 541 4.15 21.79 -18.81
N ILE A 542 3.83 22.93 -19.43
CA ILE A 542 2.71 23.05 -20.38
C ILE A 542 3.23 22.93 -21.82
N GLU A 543 4.32 23.63 -22.15
CA GLU A 543 4.89 23.66 -23.50
C GLU A 543 5.33 22.26 -23.99
N VAL A 544 5.83 21.41 -23.09
CA VAL A 544 6.30 20.06 -23.42
C VAL A 544 5.22 19.20 -24.06
N ILE A 545 3.92 19.46 -23.79
CA ILE A 545 2.80 18.71 -24.36
C ILE A 545 2.85 18.69 -25.90
N THR A 546 3.36 19.76 -26.51
CA THR A 546 3.50 19.86 -27.97
C THR A 546 4.46 18.85 -28.59
N LEU A 547 5.34 18.23 -27.80
CA LEU A 547 6.29 17.21 -28.24
C LEU A 547 5.78 15.77 -28.05
N LEU A 548 4.65 15.59 -27.36
CA LEU A 548 4.21 14.27 -26.88
C LEU A 548 3.13 13.67 -27.78
N GLN A 549 3.27 12.39 -28.10
CA GLN A 549 2.28 11.65 -28.89
C GLN A 549 1.22 10.98 -28.01
N SER A 550 1.51 10.80 -26.72
CA SER A 550 0.61 10.16 -25.76
C SER A 550 0.65 10.89 -24.41
N LEU A 551 -0.50 10.95 -23.73
CA LEU A 551 -0.63 11.50 -22.39
C LEU A 551 -1.35 10.50 -21.50
N SER A 552 -0.97 10.44 -20.23
CA SER A 552 -1.75 9.73 -19.21
C SER A 552 -3.11 10.41 -19.02
N PRO A 553 -4.15 9.68 -18.55
CA PRO A 553 -5.43 10.29 -18.20
C PRO A 553 -5.29 11.42 -17.17
N HIS A 554 -4.30 11.32 -16.28
CA HIS A 554 -4.00 12.33 -15.27
C HIS A 554 -3.40 13.60 -15.91
N ALA A 555 -2.37 13.45 -16.75
CA ALA A 555 -1.74 14.58 -17.42
C ALA A 555 -2.71 15.30 -18.37
N GLN A 556 -3.56 14.55 -19.07
CA GLN A 556 -4.60 15.11 -19.94
C GLN A 556 -5.61 15.94 -19.15
N ALA A 557 -6.12 15.43 -18.02
CA ALA A 557 -7.06 16.15 -17.18
C ALA A 557 -6.44 17.43 -16.59
N ILE A 558 -5.21 17.35 -16.09
CA ILE A 558 -4.47 18.48 -15.51
C ILE A 558 -4.12 19.52 -16.57
N GLY A 559 -3.76 19.08 -17.78
CA GLY A 559 -3.22 19.93 -18.84
C GLY A 559 -1.78 20.40 -18.55
N ALA A 560 -0.99 19.57 -17.86
CA ALA A 560 0.43 19.81 -17.58
C ALA A 560 1.17 18.48 -17.39
N VAL A 561 2.42 18.41 -17.82
CA VAL A 561 3.29 17.24 -17.76
C VAL A 561 4.56 17.57 -16.98
N ASN A 562 4.93 16.73 -16.02
CA ASN A 562 6.19 16.84 -15.30
C ASN A 562 7.09 15.61 -15.51
N THR A 563 6.62 14.59 -16.23
CA THR A 563 7.31 13.31 -16.42
C THR A 563 7.17 12.88 -17.87
N VAL A 564 8.30 12.71 -18.57
CA VAL A 564 8.35 12.28 -19.97
C VAL A 564 9.03 10.92 -20.05
N LEU A 565 8.40 9.99 -20.76
CA LEU A 565 8.84 8.61 -20.94
C LEU A 565 8.99 8.28 -22.44
N PRO A 566 10.06 7.59 -22.85
CA PRO A 566 10.17 7.09 -24.21
C PRO A 566 9.23 5.91 -24.45
N ILE A 567 8.72 5.83 -25.68
CA ILE A 567 7.98 4.69 -26.23
C ILE A 567 8.82 4.15 -27.38
N ARG A 568 9.22 2.88 -27.30
CA ARG A 568 10.10 2.24 -28.29
C ARG A 568 9.34 1.30 -29.22
N ASN A 569 8.19 0.81 -28.79
CA ASN A 569 7.33 -0.04 -29.58
C ASN A 569 5.99 0.63 -29.87
N VAL A 570 5.64 0.61 -31.14
CA VAL A 570 4.46 1.23 -31.72
C VAL A 570 3.87 0.17 -32.63
N SER A 571 2.55 0.01 -32.63
CA SER A 571 1.86 -0.94 -33.51
C SER A 571 2.23 -0.68 -34.97
N GLU A 572 2.06 -1.69 -35.83
CA GLU A 572 2.33 -1.56 -37.28
C GLU A 572 1.56 -0.38 -37.91
N ASP A 573 0.37 -0.08 -37.38
CA ASP A 573 -0.48 1.05 -37.79
C ASP A 573 -0.02 2.43 -37.25
N GLY A 574 1.12 2.51 -36.57
CA GLY A 574 1.64 3.74 -35.98
C GLY A 574 0.97 4.17 -34.67
N THR A 575 0.03 3.38 -34.14
CA THR A 575 -0.65 3.66 -32.87
C THR A 575 0.22 3.28 -31.67
N VAL A 576 0.27 4.17 -30.68
CA VAL A 576 0.92 3.88 -29.39
C VAL A 576 0.09 2.82 -28.64
N PRO A 577 0.70 1.70 -28.21
CA PRO A 577 0.01 0.70 -27.39
C PRO A 577 -0.61 1.37 -26.16
N GLY A 578 -1.82 0.95 -25.77
CA GLY A 578 -2.50 1.50 -24.59
C GLY A 578 -1.66 1.39 -23.32
N ASN A 579 -2.11 2.05 -22.23
CA ASN A 579 -1.34 2.23 -20.98
C ASN A 579 -0.53 1.00 -20.51
N LEU A 580 -1.03 -0.23 -20.67
CA LEU A 580 -0.30 -1.45 -20.27
C LEU A 580 0.98 -1.72 -21.10
N GLY A 581 0.96 -1.45 -22.41
CA GLY A 581 2.06 -1.74 -23.32
C GLY A 581 3.28 -0.84 -23.11
N THR A 582 3.04 0.42 -22.75
CA THR A 582 4.11 1.39 -22.47
C THR A 582 4.90 1.09 -21.21
N HIS A 583 4.39 0.25 -20.29
CA HIS A 583 5.07 -0.15 -19.06
C HIS A 583 5.93 -1.43 -19.19
N LEU A 584 5.78 -2.21 -20.26
CA LEU A 584 6.45 -3.50 -20.41
C LEU A 584 7.91 -3.38 -20.87
N GLU A 585 8.31 -2.25 -21.47
CA GLU A 585 9.64 -2.04 -22.08
C GLU A 585 10.56 -1.13 -21.25
N ARG A 586 10.52 -1.26 -19.92
CA ARG A 586 11.44 -0.53 -19.04
C ARG A 586 12.85 -1.12 -19.09
N ASN A 587 13.85 -0.26 -18.92
CA ASN A 587 15.28 -0.63 -18.86
C ASN A 587 15.81 -1.30 -20.14
N ARG A 588 15.28 -0.91 -21.31
CA ARG A 588 15.79 -1.29 -22.63
C ARG A 588 16.21 -0.04 -23.41
N ALA A 589 17.35 -0.11 -24.09
CA ALA A 589 17.80 0.94 -25.00
C ALA A 589 17.25 0.71 -26.41
N GLY A 590 17.22 1.75 -27.23
CA GLY A 590 16.78 1.68 -28.62
C GLY A 590 16.31 3.01 -29.15
N PRO A 591 15.92 3.12 -30.43
CA PRO A 591 15.36 4.36 -30.95
C PRO A 591 14.07 4.73 -30.23
N VAL A 592 13.89 6.00 -29.88
CA VAL A 592 12.63 6.51 -29.35
C VAL A 592 11.67 6.75 -30.51
N LYS A 593 10.55 6.04 -30.55
CA LYS A 593 9.54 6.17 -31.62
C LYS A 593 8.45 7.19 -31.28
N ALA A 594 8.14 7.35 -30.00
CA ALA A 594 7.17 8.30 -29.50
C ALA A 594 7.48 8.66 -28.04
N LEU A 595 6.85 9.73 -27.54
CA LEU A 595 6.96 10.18 -26.16
C LEU A 595 5.60 10.13 -25.46
N HIS A 596 5.61 9.65 -24.22
CA HIS A 596 4.47 9.65 -23.31
C HIS A 596 4.68 10.68 -22.19
N GLY A 597 3.66 11.50 -21.91
CA GLY A 597 3.65 12.44 -20.80
C GLY A 597 2.78 11.99 -19.65
N ASP A 598 3.31 12.09 -18.44
CA ASP A 598 2.57 11.91 -17.20
C ASP A 598 2.76 13.11 -16.24
N ASN A 599 1.93 13.17 -15.21
CA ASN A 599 2.02 14.16 -14.15
C ASN A 599 2.08 13.44 -12.80
N THR A 600 3.18 13.60 -12.07
CA THR A 600 3.37 13.08 -10.72
C THR A 600 3.32 14.18 -9.65
N ASP A 601 3.19 15.46 -10.04
CA ASP A 601 3.04 16.57 -9.09
C ASP A 601 1.77 16.38 -8.26
N TRP A 602 0.67 15.96 -8.91
CA TRP A 602 -0.59 15.70 -8.21
C TRP A 602 -0.46 14.56 -7.20
N ILE A 603 0.37 13.54 -7.49
CA ILE A 603 0.63 12.45 -6.54
C ILE A 603 1.33 13.02 -5.29
N GLY A 604 2.33 13.87 -5.47
CA GLY A 604 3.03 14.51 -4.36
C GLY A 604 2.10 15.34 -3.48
N ILE A 605 1.29 16.21 -4.10
CA ILE A 605 0.33 17.06 -3.40
C ILE A 605 -0.76 16.22 -2.71
N PHE A 606 -1.33 15.24 -3.42
CA PHE A 606 -2.33 14.31 -2.90
C PHE A 606 -1.84 13.59 -1.64
N GLN A 607 -0.61 13.07 -1.65
CA GLN A 607 -0.05 12.37 -0.49
C GLN A 607 0.14 13.31 0.70
N CYS A 608 0.66 14.52 0.47
CA CYS A 608 0.84 15.51 1.54
C CYS A 608 -0.49 15.92 2.17
N ILE A 609 -1.52 16.19 1.37
CA ILE A 609 -2.87 16.49 1.89
C ILE A 609 -3.39 15.28 2.69
N ARG A 610 -3.35 14.08 2.10
CA ARG A 610 -3.89 12.86 2.74
C ARG A 610 -3.22 12.54 4.08
N ARG A 611 -1.90 12.75 4.18
CA ARG A 611 -1.09 12.54 5.38
C ARG A 611 -1.28 13.62 6.44
N GLY A 612 -1.44 14.89 6.03
CA GLY A 612 -1.58 16.01 6.96
C GLY A 612 -3.01 16.25 7.44
N LEU A 613 -4.01 15.79 6.69
CA LEU A 613 -5.42 15.98 7.04
C LEU A 613 -5.82 15.03 8.18
N SER A 614 -6.36 15.54 9.28
CA SER A 614 -6.83 14.69 10.40
C SER A 614 -8.02 13.80 9.99
N PRO A 615 -8.27 12.66 10.67
CA PRO A 615 -9.48 11.86 10.49
C PRO A 615 -10.78 12.63 10.75
N ALA A 616 -10.76 13.66 11.60
CA ALA A 616 -11.90 14.55 11.84
C ALA A 616 -12.27 15.38 10.60
N ASN A 617 -11.28 15.66 9.75
CA ASN A 617 -11.45 16.35 8.47
C ASN A 617 -11.56 15.35 7.31
N ALA A 618 -12.13 14.15 7.53
CA ALA A 618 -12.40 13.21 6.45
C ALA A 618 -13.19 13.90 5.32
N VAL A 619 -12.74 13.68 4.08
CA VAL A 619 -13.29 14.40 2.93
C VAL A 619 -14.75 14.02 2.71
N SER A 620 -15.60 15.03 2.64
CA SER A 620 -17.04 14.93 2.41
C SER A 620 -17.44 15.85 1.25
N PRO A 621 -18.64 15.70 0.67
CA PRO A 621 -19.17 16.65 -0.31
C PRO A 621 -19.21 18.11 0.14
N SER A 622 -19.25 18.35 1.47
CA SER A 622 -19.25 19.69 2.07
C SER A 622 -17.86 20.24 2.36
N SER A 623 -16.81 19.44 2.15
CA SER A 623 -15.42 19.86 2.41
C SER A 623 -14.98 20.89 1.38
N THR A 624 -14.13 21.82 1.82
CA THR A 624 -13.65 22.91 0.97
C THR A 624 -12.13 22.91 0.87
N GLY A 625 -11.63 23.09 -0.35
CA GLY A 625 -10.21 23.25 -0.66
C GLY A 625 -9.88 24.66 -1.16
N LEU A 626 -8.65 25.12 -0.95
CA LEU A 626 -8.15 26.42 -1.41
C LEU A 626 -6.79 26.25 -2.11
N VAL A 627 -6.65 26.84 -3.30
CA VAL A 627 -5.40 26.86 -4.06
C VAL A 627 -4.97 28.31 -4.29
N ILE A 628 -3.73 28.62 -3.95
CA ILE A 628 -3.14 29.94 -4.19
C ILE A 628 -2.13 29.83 -5.34
N GLY A 629 -2.30 30.65 -6.37
CA GLY A 629 -1.49 30.67 -7.59
C GLY A 629 -2.19 30.03 -8.79
N ALA A 630 -1.67 30.27 -9.99
CA ALA A 630 -2.25 29.80 -11.26
C ALA A 630 -1.23 29.15 -12.22
N GLY A 631 -0.19 28.50 -11.68
CA GLY A 631 0.82 27.77 -12.47
C GLY A 631 0.45 26.30 -12.75
N GLY A 632 1.38 25.55 -13.36
CA GLY A 632 1.22 24.10 -13.58
C GLY A 632 0.98 23.31 -12.29
N MET A 633 1.63 23.71 -11.19
CA MET A 633 1.40 23.10 -9.86
C MET A 633 -0.01 23.39 -9.32
N ALA A 634 -0.59 24.56 -9.59
CA ALA A 634 -1.95 24.90 -9.18
C ALA A 634 -2.98 24.01 -9.87
N ARG A 635 -2.75 23.69 -11.16
CA ARG A 635 -3.56 22.70 -11.88
C ARG A 635 -3.48 21.34 -11.20
N ALA A 636 -2.28 20.85 -10.89
CA ALA A 636 -2.08 19.58 -10.20
C ALA A 636 -2.70 19.58 -8.78
N ALA A 637 -2.68 20.72 -8.06
CA ALA A 637 -3.28 20.86 -6.74
C ALA A 637 -4.81 20.72 -6.77
N ILE A 638 -5.48 21.41 -7.71
CA ILE A 638 -6.92 21.28 -7.91
C ILE A 638 -7.28 19.83 -8.24
N TYR A 639 -6.55 19.21 -9.17
CA TYR A 639 -6.74 17.81 -9.53
C TYR A 639 -6.59 16.86 -8.34
N SER A 640 -5.60 17.10 -7.48
CA SER A 640 -5.39 16.32 -6.26
C SER A 640 -6.58 16.40 -5.31
N MET A 641 -7.16 17.60 -5.14
CA MET A 641 -8.34 17.81 -4.29
C MET A 641 -9.59 17.13 -4.87
N ILE A 642 -9.79 17.19 -6.19
CA ILE A 642 -10.86 16.45 -6.88
C ILE A 642 -10.71 14.95 -6.61
N HIS A 643 -9.52 14.39 -6.80
CA HIS A 643 -9.25 12.96 -6.53
C HIS A 643 -9.47 12.56 -5.07
N LEU A 644 -9.27 13.48 -4.12
CA LEU A 644 -9.59 13.25 -2.71
C LEU A 644 -11.10 13.25 -2.41
N GLY A 645 -11.95 13.72 -3.34
CA GLY A 645 -13.40 13.81 -3.17
C GLY A 645 -13.91 15.22 -2.85
N VAL A 646 -13.07 16.26 -2.95
CA VAL A 646 -13.45 17.64 -2.63
C VAL A 646 -14.31 18.20 -3.76
N ARG A 647 -15.52 18.68 -3.42
CA ARG A 647 -16.43 19.26 -4.40
C ARG A 647 -16.34 20.77 -4.52
N ASN A 648 -15.97 21.48 -3.46
CA ASN A 648 -15.88 22.93 -3.46
C ASN A 648 -14.41 23.33 -3.39
N ILE A 649 -13.87 23.86 -4.49
CA ILE A 649 -12.45 24.23 -4.57
C ILE A 649 -12.37 25.70 -4.95
N PHE A 650 -11.66 26.48 -4.15
CA PHE A 650 -11.44 27.91 -4.39
C PHE A 650 -10.04 28.13 -4.93
N ILE A 651 -9.89 29.00 -5.92
CA ILE A 651 -8.61 29.45 -6.45
C ILE A 651 -8.48 30.96 -6.30
N GLN A 652 -7.31 31.41 -5.84
CA GLN A 652 -6.92 32.81 -5.82
C GLN A 652 -5.57 32.96 -6.51
N ASN A 653 -5.43 33.99 -7.35
CA ASN A 653 -4.17 34.33 -7.99
C ASN A 653 -4.04 35.85 -8.12
N ARG A 654 -2.80 36.36 -8.19
CA ARG A 654 -2.52 37.80 -8.37
C ARG A 654 -3.21 38.40 -9.59
N THR A 655 -3.17 37.70 -10.72
CA THR A 655 -3.88 38.07 -11.94
C THR A 655 -5.17 37.26 -12.03
N LEU A 656 -6.31 37.95 -11.94
CA LEU A 656 -7.65 37.34 -11.90
C LEU A 656 -7.90 36.43 -13.11
N GLU A 657 -7.60 36.92 -14.31
CA GLU A 657 -7.81 36.17 -15.56
C GLU A 657 -7.15 34.79 -15.57
N ASN A 658 -5.99 34.64 -14.92
CA ASN A 658 -5.29 33.36 -14.86
C ASN A 658 -6.01 32.36 -13.94
N ALA A 659 -6.60 32.83 -12.84
CA ALA A 659 -7.44 31.99 -11.98
C ALA A 659 -8.74 31.59 -12.71
N GLU A 660 -9.37 32.53 -13.42
CA GLU A 660 -10.57 32.27 -14.22
C GLU A 660 -10.32 31.24 -15.32
N LYS A 661 -9.19 31.32 -16.04
CA LYS A 661 -8.80 30.33 -17.05
C LYS A 661 -8.70 28.92 -16.47
N ILE A 662 -8.11 28.76 -15.28
CA ILE A 662 -8.01 27.45 -14.60
C ILE A 662 -9.37 26.97 -14.10
N ALA A 663 -10.18 27.85 -13.50
CA ALA A 663 -11.51 27.49 -13.04
C ALA A 663 -12.40 27.04 -14.22
N GLN A 664 -12.36 27.77 -15.35
CA GLN A 664 -13.07 27.39 -16.57
C GLN A 664 -12.56 26.06 -17.14
N HIS A 665 -11.24 25.81 -17.14
CA HIS A 665 -10.65 24.55 -17.61
C HIS A 665 -11.29 23.36 -16.89
N TYR A 666 -11.33 23.37 -15.56
CA TYR A 666 -11.91 22.29 -14.78
C TYR A 666 -13.45 22.26 -14.85
N ASN A 667 -14.12 23.40 -14.69
CA ASN A 667 -15.58 23.45 -14.70
C ASN A 667 -16.17 22.96 -16.05
N LYS A 668 -15.49 23.24 -17.18
CA LYS A 668 -15.90 22.70 -18.49
C LYS A 668 -15.70 21.19 -18.61
N GLN A 669 -14.64 20.64 -18.04
CA GLN A 669 -14.41 19.19 -18.06
C GLN A 669 -15.51 18.41 -17.31
N PHE A 670 -16.15 19.02 -16.31
CA PHE A 670 -17.23 18.40 -15.54
C PHE A 670 -18.62 18.54 -16.18
N VAL A 671 -18.83 19.54 -17.05
CA VAL A 671 -20.07 19.71 -17.81
C VAL A 671 -20.03 18.81 -19.05
N GLY A 672 -20.39 17.53 -18.89
CA GLY A 672 -20.41 16.61 -20.04
C GLY A 672 -20.60 15.12 -19.75
N GLY A 673 -20.63 14.68 -18.49
CA GLY A 673 -21.10 13.33 -18.12
C GLY A 673 -20.32 12.15 -18.70
N LYS A 674 -19.14 12.34 -19.32
CA LYS A 674 -18.29 11.22 -19.71
C LYS A 674 -17.73 10.58 -18.44
N GLU A 675 -17.98 9.29 -18.25
CA GLU A 675 -17.31 8.47 -17.25
C GLU A 675 -15.79 8.61 -17.47
N THR A 676 -15.15 9.37 -16.59
CA THR A 676 -13.71 9.25 -16.37
C THR A 676 -13.54 8.24 -15.23
N ASP A 677 -12.39 7.57 -15.16
CA ASP A 677 -12.00 6.64 -14.07
C ASP A 677 -12.10 7.25 -12.64
N ILE A 678 -12.46 8.53 -12.53
CA ILE A 678 -12.58 9.35 -11.32
C ILE A 678 -13.99 9.26 -10.69
N GLY A 679 -14.94 8.60 -11.36
CA GLY A 679 -16.34 8.54 -10.93
C GLY A 679 -17.06 9.88 -11.11
N ARG A 680 -18.40 9.87 -11.03
CA ARG A 680 -19.24 11.08 -11.11
C ARG A 680 -18.96 12.00 -9.91
N GLN A 681 -17.97 12.89 -10.01
CA GLN A 681 -17.77 13.94 -9.02
C GLN A 681 -18.05 15.30 -9.63
N GLU A 682 -19.16 15.89 -9.22
CA GLU A 682 -19.53 17.29 -9.48
C GLU A 682 -18.65 18.20 -8.62
N ALA A 683 -17.37 18.32 -8.99
CA ALA A 683 -16.50 19.34 -8.41
C ALA A 683 -16.71 20.67 -9.12
N LYS A 684 -16.71 21.76 -8.35
CA LYS A 684 -16.82 23.13 -8.83
C LYS A 684 -15.62 23.94 -8.33
N VAL A 685 -14.96 24.60 -9.27
CA VAL A 685 -13.86 25.52 -9.01
C VAL A 685 -14.39 26.95 -9.00
N HIS A 686 -14.22 27.63 -7.88
CA HIS A 686 -14.65 29.01 -7.63
C HIS A 686 -13.45 29.94 -7.61
N VAL A 687 -13.61 31.16 -8.12
CA VAL A 687 -12.55 32.17 -8.12
C VAL A 687 -12.80 33.17 -7.00
N ILE A 688 -11.78 33.43 -6.17
CA ILE A 688 -11.80 34.53 -5.20
C ILE A 688 -11.02 35.71 -5.80
N PRO A 689 -11.65 36.89 -6.02
CA PRO A 689 -11.01 37.99 -6.71
C PRO A 689 -9.78 38.57 -5.98
N SER A 690 -9.85 38.68 -4.65
CA SER A 690 -8.79 39.28 -3.83
C SER A 690 -8.66 38.58 -2.47
N LEU A 691 -7.45 38.62 -1.91
CA LEU A 691 -7.16 38.13 -0.56
C LEU A 691 -7.87 38.95 0.53
N ASN A 692 -8.34 40.16 0.21
CA ASN A 692 -9.05 41.03 1.15
C ASN A 692 -10.56 40.69 1.25
N ASN A 693 -11.09 39.83 0.38
CA ASN A 693 -12.48 39.41 0.46
C ASN A 693 -12.71 38.52 1.68
N SER A 694 -13.88 38.64 2.30
CA SER A 694 -14.33 37.67 3.30
C SER A 694 -14.52 36.29 2.68
N TRP A 695 -14.39 35.26 3.51
CA TRP A 695 -14.69 33.90 3.08
C TRP A 695 -16.20 33.80 2.75
N PRO A 696 -16.60 33.14 1.64
CA PRO A 696 -18.00 33.00 1.27
C PRO A 696 -18.83 32.29 2.35
N GLU A 697 -19.94 32.92 2.79
CA GLU A 697 -20.76 32.44 3.91
C GLU A 697 -21.45 31.08 3.65
N ASP A 698 -21.78 30.79 2.40
CA ASP A 698 -22.45 29.54 1.99
C ASP A 698 -21.53 28.30 2.09
N TYR A 699 -20.23 28.47 2.33
CA TYR A 699 -19.24 27.40 2.28
C TYR A 699 -18.47 27.29 3.60
N LYS A 700 -18.20 26.05 4.01
CA LYS A 700 -17.27 25.79 5.12
C LYS A 700 -15.89 26.37 4.83
N TYR A 701 -15.21 26.82 5.87
CA TYR A 701 -13.80 27.22 5.79
C TYR A 701 -12.93 26.10 5.20
N PRO A 702 -11.86 26.46 4.47
CA PRO A 702 -11.01 25.48 3.82
C PRO A 702 -10.22 24.68 4.87
N THR A 703 -10.25 23.35 4.76
CA THR A 703 -9.43 22.45 5.61
C THR A 703 -8.23 21.90 4.86
N MET A 704 -8.09 22.22 3.57
CA MET A 704 -7.01 21.80 2.68
C MET A 704 -6.58 23.00 1.85
N VAL A 705 -5.37 23.50 2.06
CA VAL A 705 -4.83 24.65 1.36
C VAL A 705 -3.53 24.28 0.65
N VAL A 706 -3.34 24.71 -0.59
CA VAL A 706 -2.09 24.51 -1.34
C VAL A 706 -1.58 25.83 -1.90
N SER A 707 -0.40 26.24 -1.48
CA SER A 707 0.33 27.39 -2.01
C SER A 707 1.21 26.95 -3.18
N CYS A 708 0.93 27.47 -4.36
CA CYS A 708 1.66 27.22 -5.61
C CYS A 708 2.42 28.45 -6.10
N ILE A 709 2.60 29.47 -5.24
CA ILE A 709 3.36 30.67 -5.58
C ILE A 709 4.84 30.31 -5.55
N PRO A 710 5.61 30.57 -6.62
CA PRO A 710 7.04 30.32 -6.60
C PRO A 710 7.77 31.26 -5.64
N ALA A 711 8.84 30.76 -5.05
CA ALA A 711 9.78 31.52 -4.21
C ALA A 711 10.48 32.69 -4.92
N HIS A 712 10.65 32.56 -6.23
CA HIS A 712 11.35 33.51 -7.09
C HIS A 712 10.52 33.75 -8.35
N ASN A 713 10.51 34.98 -8.84
CA ASN A 713 9.91 35.29 -10.14
C ASN A 713 10.77 34.69 -11.28
N THR A 714 10.24 34.63 -12.49
CA THR A 714 10.94 34.18 -13.71
C THR A 714 12.26 34.93 -13.98
N GLU A 715 12.41 36.12 -13.39
CA GLU A 715 13.58 37.01 -13.49
C GLU A 715 14.57 36.84 -12.31
N GLY A 716 14.33 35.93 -11.37
CA GLY A 716 15.24 35.62 -10.27
C GLY A 716 15.08 36.48 -9.01
N GLU A 717 14.18 37.47 -8.99
CA GLU A 717 13.87 38.26 -7.80
C GLU A 717 13.13 37.44 -6.74
N SER A 718 13.43 37.68 -5.45
CA SER A 718 12.72 37.08 -4.31
C SER A 718 11.23 37.46 -4.32
N ALA A 719 10.34 36.48 -4.28
CA ALA A 719 8.91 36.70 -4.14
C ALA A 719 8.59 37.43 -2.83
N THR A 720 7.53 38.23 -2.85
CA THR A 720 7.03 38.92 -1.66
C THR A 720 6.66 37.90 -0.56
N PRO A 721 6.96 38.19 0.72
CA PRO A 721 6.51 37.35 1.83
C PRO A 721 5.00 37.14 1.76
N PHE A 722 4.56 35.89 1.67
CA PHE A 722 3.15 35.54 1.55
C PHE A 722 2.64 34.86 2.83
N GLU A 723 1.53 35.36 3.36
CA GLU A 723 0.76 34.78 4.45
C GLU A 723 -0.71 34.72 4.05
N LEU A 724 -1.44 33.74 4.57
CA LEU A 724 -2.88 33.64 4.35
C LEU A 724 -3.64 34.59 5.28
N PRO A 725 -4.79 35.16 4.85
CA PRO A 725 -5.68 35.88 5.74
C PRO A 725 -6.11 34.99 6.92
N ARG A 726 -5.91 35.46 8.16
CA ARG A 726 -6.28 34.69 9.37
C ARG A 726 -7.76 34.34 9.43
N SER A 727 -8.61 35.19 8.84
CA SER A 727 -10.05 34.96 8.71
C SER A 727 -10.40 33.76 7.84
N TRP A 728 -9.52 33.33 6.93
CA TRP A 728 -9.73 32.13 6.11
C TRP A 728 -9.25 30.85 6.82
N LEU A 729 -8.47 30.98 7.89
CA LEU A 729 -7.93 29.86 8.68
C LEU A 729 -8.78 29.54 9.92
N SER A 730 -10.07 29.95 9.92
CA SER A 730 -10.98 29.86 11.07
C SER A 730 -11.72 28.53 11.22
N SER A 731 -11.27 27.46 10.56
CA SER A 731 -11.80 26.10 10.75
C SER A 731 -11.62 25.64 12.21
N SER A 732 -12.70 25.20 12.86
CA SER A 732 -12.69 24.72 14.25
C SER A 732 -11.92 23.42 14.45
N THR A 733 -11.76 22.63 13.39
CA THR A 733 -11.03 21.35 13.38
C THR A 733 -9.66 21.47 12.72
N GLY A 734 -9.20 22.70 12.45
CA GLY A 734 -7.95 22.97 11.74
C GLY A 734 -7.97 22.50 10.30
N GLY A 735 -6.80 22.14 9.77
CA GLY A 735 -6.61 21.77 8.38
C GLY A 735 -5.16 21.49 8.02
N VAL A 736 -4.90 21.21 6.75
CA VAL A 736 -3.54 21.04 6.21
C VAL A 736 -3.23 22.15 5.21
N VAL A 737 -2.02 22.71 5.30
CA VAL A 737 -1.46 23.64 4.31
C VAL A 737 -0.22 23.02 3.69
N VAL A 738 -0.19 22.95 2.37
CA VAL A 738 0.95 22.45 1.59
C VAL A 738 1.62 23.62 0.88
N GLU A 739 2.89 23.87 1.20
CA GLU A 739 3.73 24.88 0.56
C GLU A 739 4.62 24.24 -0.50
N LEU A 740 4.59 24.76 -1.73
CA LEU A 740 5.40 24.25 -2.84
C LEU A 740 6.65 25.10 -3.11
N ALA A 741 6.76 26.28 -2.50
CA ALA A 741 7.99 27.07 -2.55
C ALA A 741 9.11 26.35 -1.80
N HIS A 742 10.29 26.29 -2.42
CA HIS A 742 11.45 25.54 -1.91
C HIS A 742 12.55 26.42 -1.31
N LYS A 743 12.47 27.75 -1.46
CA LYS A 743 13.42 28.73 -0.92
C LYS A 743 12.70 29.98 -0.41
N PRO A 744 12.96 30.47 0.82
CA PRO A 744 13.61 29.75 1.91
C PRO A 744 12.78 28.52 2.33
N LEU A 745 13.41 27.53 2.96
CA LEU A 745 12.75 26.30 3.43
C LEU A 745 11.58 26.58 4.38
N LYS A 746 11.76 27.50 5.33
CA LYS A 746 10.68 28.00 6.20
C LYS A 746 10.11 29.27 5.63
N THR A 747 9.15 29.13 4.71
CA THR A 747 8.42 30.27 4.16
C THR A 747 7.61 30.99 5.25
N PRO A 748 7.25 32.27 5.05
CA PRO A 748 6.37 32.98 5.97
C PRO A 748 5.05 32.24 6.21
N LEU A 749 4.46 31.66 5.16
CA LEU A 749 3.27 30.81 5.27
C LEU A 749 3.49 29.60 6.18
N VAL A 750 4.58 28.83 5.98
CA VAL A 750 4.88 27.68 6.85
C VAL A 750 5.03 28.12 8.30
N LYS A 751 5.73 29.24 8.56
CA LYS A 751 5.86 29.80 9.91
C LYS A 751 4.50 30.16 10.51
N GLN A 752 3.63 30.83 9.75
CA GLN A 752 2.28 31.20 10.14
C GLN A 752 1.49 29.96 10.58
N ILE A 753 1.47 28.90 9.76
CA ILE A 753 0.72 27.68 10.05
C ILE A 753 1.27 26.93 11.26
N CYS A 754 2.59 26.91 11.45
CA CYS A 754 3.20 26.33 12.66
C CYS A 754 2.70 27.00 13.95
N THR A 755 2.46 28.31 13.95
CA THR A 755 1.88 29.01 15.12
C THR A 755 0.45 28.58 15.44
N LEU A 756 -0.27 28.06 14.44
CA LEU A 756 -1.66 27.62 14.55
C LEU A 756 -1.80 26.10 14.81
N SER A 757 -0.68 25.40 15.05
CA SER A 757 -0.66 23.94 15.29
C SER A 757 -1.54 23.50 16.47
N HIS A 758 -1.65 24.33 17.51
CA HIS A 758 -2.54 24.12 18.66
C HIS A 758 -4.04 24.10 18.30
N LEU A 759 -4.43 24.68 17.16
CA LEU A 759 -5.79 24.67 16.61
C LEU A 759 -6.00 23.52 15.61
N GLY A 760 -5.04 22.58 15.50
CA GLY A 760 -5.13 21.44 14.59
C GLY A 760 -4.65 21.70 13.16
N TRP A 761 -3.95 22.81 12.92
CA TRP A 761 -3.34 23.08 11.61
C TRP A 761 -2.00 22.35 11.44
N VAL A 762 -1.79 21.78 10.25
CA VAL A 762 -0.56 21.07 9.86
C VAL A 762 0.07 21.75 8.66
N ALA A 763 1.34 22.12 8.79
CA ALA A 763 2.15 22.60 7.67
C ALA A 763 2.91 21.43 7.02
N MET A 764 2.82 21.33 5.70
CA MET A 764 3.63 20.44 4.85
C MET A 764 4.46 21.30 3.92
N ASP A 765 5.75 21.01 3.78
CA ASP A 765 6.68 21.82 2.98
C ASP A 765 7.10 21.11 1.68
N TRP A 766 7.93 21.80 0.88
CA TRP A 766 8.45 21.27 -0.38
C TRP A 766 9.21 19.94 -0.21
N LEU A 767 9.90 19.73 0.91
CA LEU A 767 10.63 18.48 1.18
C LEU A 767 9.70 17.33 1.55
N ASP A 768 8.43 17.60 1.88
CA ASP A 768 7.40 16.57 1.98
C ASP A 768 6.88 16.17 0.59
N VAL A 769 6.71 17.15 -0.32
CA VAL A 769 6.12 16.94 -1.66
C VAL A 769 7.11 16.33 -2.65
N LEU A 770 8.36 16.85 -2.69
CA LEU A 770 9.37 16.46 -3.66
C LEU A 770 9.66 14.94 -3.67
N PRO A 771 9.86 14.27 -2.51
CA PRO A 771 10.05 12.83 -2.50
C PRO A 771 8.84 12.08 -3.05
N GLU A 772 7.61 12.47 -2.68
CA GLU A 772 6.39 11.77 -3.10
C GLU A 772 6.17 11.81 -4.63
N GLN A 773 6.42 12.96 -5.28
CA GLN A 773 6.40 13.02 -6.75
C GLN A 773 7.55 12.23 -7.40
N GLY A 774 8.71 12.21 -6.74
CA GLY A 774 9.91 11.52 -7.21
C GLY A 774 9.81 10.00 -7.11
N PHE A 775 9.14 9.48 -6.07
CA PHE A 775 8.84 8.05 -5.93
C PHE A 775 8.02 7.57 -7.13
N ALA A 776 6.95 8.30 -7.47
CA ALA A 776 6.13 7.98 -8.63
C ALA A 776 6.92 8.05 -9.94
N GLN A 777 7.81 9.04 -10.10
CA GLN A 777 8.69 9.12 -11.27
C GLN A 777 9.63 7.93 -11.36
N PHE A 778 10.28 7.54 -10.27
CA PHE A 778 11.15 6.37 -10.23
C PHE A 778 10.39 5.09 -10.62
N GLU A 779 9.18 4.92 -10.07
CA GLU A 779 8.28 3.80 -10.37
C GLU A 779 7.92 3.77 -11.87
N LEU A 780 7.59 4.92 -12.46
CA LEU A 780 7.30 5.05 -13.88
C LEU A 780 8.53 4.78 -14.77
N PHE A 781 9.71 5.28 -14.39
CA PHE A 781 10.95 5.16 -15.14
C PHE A 781 11.49 3.73 -15.17
N THR A 782 11.43 3.02 -14.06
CA THR A 782 12.12 1.74 -13.89
C THR A 782 11.19 0.54 -13.91
N GLY A 783 9.89 0.75 -13.68
CA GLY A 783 8.95 -0.33 -13.43
C GLY A 783 9.13 -1.00 -12.06
N ARG A 784 9.94 -0.41 -11.16
CA ARG A 784 10.24 -0.91 -9.81
C ARG A 784 9.66 -0.04 -8.72
N GLN A 785 9.29 -0.65 -7.61
CA GLN A 785 8.83 0.12 -6.46
C GLN A 785 9.93 1.06 -5.95
N ALA A 786 9.58 2.31 -5.67
CA ALA A 786 10.52 3.27 -5.12
C ALA A 786 10.93 2.89 -3.68
N PRO A 787 12.24 2.89 -3.34
CA PRO A 787 12.71 2.71 -1.97
C PRO A 787 12.52 4.03 -1.21
N ARG A 788 11.27 4.29 -0.81
CA ARG A 788 10.80 5.63 -0.37
C ARG A 788 11.57 6.22 0.79
N LYS A 789 11.91 5.40 1.79
CA LYS A 789 12.69 5.81 2.96
C LYS A 789 14.07 6.31 2.54
N LEU A 790 14.80 5.48 1.79
CA LEU A 790 16.12 5.80 1.24
C LEU A 790 16.10 7.06 0.36
N MET A 791 15.14 7.15 -0.57
CA MET A 791 15.01 8.31 -1.45
C MET A 791 14.73 9.59 -0.65
N ARG A 792 13.88 9.55 0.38
CA ARG A 792 13.61 10.68 1.27
C ARG A 792 14.87 11.08 2.05
N GLU A 793 15.58 10.12 2.62
CA GLU A 793 16.84 10.36 3.32
C GLU A 793 17.89 10.99 2.40
N ALA A 794 17.99 10.52 1.14
CA ALA A 794 18.89 11.10 0.15
C ALA A 794 18.55 12.58 -0.14
N VAL A 795 17.26 12.93 -0.26
CA VAL A 795 16.82 14.33 -0.41
C VAL A 795 17.23 15.15 0.82
N LEU A 796 16.92 14.67 2.02
CA LEU A 796 17.23 15.38 3.27
C LEU A 796 18.74 15.60 3.44
N ASN A 797 19.55 14.56 3.26
CA ASN A 797 21.01 14.65 3.43
C ASN A 797 21.67 15.63 2.44
N ASN A 798 21.10 15.82 1.26
CA ASN A 798 21.62 16.73 0.24
C ASN A 798 20.99 18.14 0.29
N ALA A 799 19.85 18.29 0.96
CA ALA A 799 19.24 19.59 1.20
C ALA A 799 20.01 20.42 2.25
N TYR A 800 20.79 19.78 3.13
CA TYR A 800 21.46 20.39 4.29
C TYR A 800 22.97 20.06 4.40
N PRO A 801 23.83 20.49 3.46
CA PRO A 801 25.27 20.20 3.54
C PRO A 801 25.93 20.77 4.81
N ASP A 802 25.57 21.99 5.20
CA ASP A 802 26.23 22.75 6.27
C ASP A 802 25.81 22.31 7.69
N GLU A 803 24.59 21.81 7.86
CA GLU A 803 24.13 21.27 9.15
C GLU A 803 24.65 19.84 9.39
N VAL A 804 24.82 19.04 8.33
CA VAL A 804 25.41 17.69 8.42
C VAL A 804 26.93 17.74 8.65
N ALA A 805 27.62 18.74 8.10
CA ALA A 805 29.05 18.98 8.35
C ALA A 805 29.34 19.25 9.85
N ASN A 806 28.47 20.00 10.53
CA ASN A 806 28.60 20.27 11.97
C ASN A 806 28.36 19.04 12.86
N VAL A 807 27.61 18.04 12.38
CA VAL A 807 27.41 16.77 13.09
C VAL A 807 28.58 15.81 12.86
N ARG A 808 29.18 15.80 11.66
CA ARG A 808 30.40 15.00 11.38
C ARG A 808 31.67 15.57 12.01
N ALA A 809 31.73 16.89 12.24
CA ALA A 809 32.83 17.51 12.97
C ALA A 809 32.75 17.32 14.50
N LYS A 810 31.64 16.79 15.01
CA LYS A 810 31.40 16.54 16.45
C LYS A 810 31.39 15.05 16.84
N ASN A 811 31.67 14.14 15.90
CA ASN A 811 31.78 12.70 16.14
C ASN A 811 33.21 12.19 15.98
#